data_AF-A0A2W1F1N4-F1
#
_entry.id   AF-A0A2W1F1N4-F1
#
_cell.length_a   1.000
_cell.length_b   1.000
_cell.length_c   1.000
_cell.angle_alpha   90.00
_cell.angle_beta   90.00
_cell.angle_gamma   90.00
#
_symmetry.space_group_name_H-M   'P 1'
#
loop_
_entity.id
_entity.type
_entity.pdbx_description
1 polymer ?
#
loop_
_entity_poly.entity_id
_entity_poly.type
_entity_poly.pdbx_seq_one_letter_code
_entity_poly.pdbx_strand_id
1 'polypeptide(L)'
;MANKTRKRERDVDQAEKVDEAPAKRHRPSIQDKVKLSKLYADLAAEDDDVRLEAAKQIIVKFSPESEPAAKDVEEALVRLIKGLCSQRKAARVGFSLTLTELLRQIFGDTSHKIQHLELDVASVIKMVEEKTKAKGNVPGKEKRDHTIGKLFGFKAIMQSSIVVEPELSLDCWNKLLDQVYRMARDIPWLREECGMVLVEAVRSLKGQPKYQKCAEEVLERLNAFKLVSTPEGVAVWLTVQASYPDSLPEGVWHRKDPLAKKERSRLAKILKEDFNKGESDDSKDEATKTGTTNPNPPFTWDLVFSEILRRDEQNKDDSKKTEFPQFWIDTVDGNLFSSSASHERKAWGFKLLSRMIARVPEQTVTALFSPNLMRTLINQSKKEDRFLHSAALAALSSVQLRAEQDDGTAVSIFVALTSKHGSIEFDRITKTRTLDQILASADDKSLTKIVRHLSSLILRPETEEQSAADSRRQAIADLLLNTVKQYKRYEKFNEKVFLKEVTHRRQGRAPEDRKSNWLRETLETLVECAYFVPAQNADTKKMPLPAISDRSRTMFQERLSSCLTKLLDAKLGARSDVALMVIEMIRSKSSKSTKLELAFKADASVRSTMEKGLQSLDAISASVCVCSPRAPVHLTQHPGFDRWQRAGCGRVPAPVLTNTSASLQWRRRRCHDAR
;
A
#
# COMPACT_ATOMS: atom_id res chain seq x y z
N MET A 1 34.63 92.52 -34.86
CA MET A 1 33.48 93.38 -35.22
C MET A 1 32.26 92.49 -35.35
N ALA A 2 31.16 92.94 -34.78
CA ALA A 2 29.98 92.16 -34.43
C ALA A 2 29.11 91.79 -35.63
N ASN A 3 28.41 90.66 -35.56
CA ASN A 3 26.95 90.75 -35.51
C ASN A 3 26.29 89.50 -34.89
N LYS A 4 25.52 89.77 -33.83
CA LYS A 4 24.45 88.93 -33.26
C LYS A 4 23.35 88.78 -34.34
N THR A 5 22.38 87.86 -34.26
CA THR A 5 21.15 88.09 -33.47
C THR A 5 20.15 86.92 -33.61
N ARG A 6 19.76 86.38 -32.45
CA ARG A 6 18.45 85.87 -31.95
C ARG A 6 17.49 85.01 -32.79
N LYS A 7 17.07 83.92 -32.12
CA LYS A 7 15.75 83.27 -32.09
C LYS A 7 14.54 84.20 -32.22
N ARG A 8 13.50 83.76 -32.95
CA ARG A 8 12.10 83.62 -32.47
C ARG A 8 11.24 82.75 -33.40
N GLU A 9 10.25 82.13 -32.79
CA GLU A 9 9.38 81.02 -33.22
C GLU A 9 8.40 81.34 -34.35
N ARG A 10 7.91 80.28 -35.02
CA ARG A 10 6.51 80.18 -35.48
C ARG A 10 6.08 78.72 -35.60
N ASP A 11 4.82 78.52 -35.29
CA ASP A 11 4.11 77.29 -34.99
C ASP A 11 3.20 76.88 -36.18
N VAL A 12 2.75 75.62 -36.16
CA VAL A 12 1.59 75.01 -36.84
C VAL A 12 1.71 74.41 -38.27
N ASP A 13 1.54 73.07 -38.28
CA ASP A 13 0.91 72.11 -39.22
C ASP A 13 0.89 72.34 -40.74
N GLN A 14 1.29 71.30 -41.48
CA GLN A 14 0.34 70.41 -42.18
C GLN A 14 1.01 69.12 -42.68
N ALA A 15 0.23 68.04 -42.59
CA ALA A 15 0.59 66.65 -42.82
C ALA A 15 0.79 66.30 -44.30
N GLU A 16 1.70 65.35 -44.58
CA GLU A 16 1.56 64.42 -45.71
C GLU A 16 2.33 63.11 -45.49
N LYS A 17 1.78 62.05 -46.09
CA LYS A 17 1.88 60.62 -45.78
C LYS A 17 3.26 59.99 -45.93
N VAL A 18 3.57 58.99 -45.09
CA VAL A 18 4.69 58.05 -45.28
C VAL A 18 4.12 56.64 -45.41
N ASP A 19 4.42 55.99 -46.54
CA ASP A 19 4.16 54.57 -46.81
C ASP A 19 4.87 53.67 -45.78
N GLU A 20 4.12 52.72 -45.21
CA GLU A 20 4.63 51.71 -44.29
C GLU A 20 5.49 50.65 -45.02
N ALA A 21 6.73 50.50 -44.56
CA ALA A 21 7.65 49.44 -44.96
C ALA A 21 7.27 48.08 -44.33
N PRO A 22 7.58 46.94 -44.97
CA PRO A 22 7.06 45.63 -44.57
C PRO A 22 7.68 45.10 -43.26
N ALA A 23 6.87 44.36 -42.50
CA ALA A 23 7.17 43.84 -41.17
C ALA A 23 8.49 43.04 -41.08
N LYS A 24 9.35 43.43 -40.13
CA LYS A 24 10.64 42.77 -39.83
C LYS A 24 10.42 41.40 -39.18
N ARG A 25 10.85 40.33 -39.84
CA ARG A 25 11.00 38.98 -39.24
C ARG A 25 11.99 39.02 -38.06
N HIS A 26 11.53 38.68 -36.86
CA HIS A 26 12.33 38.66 -35.64
C HIS A 26 13.33 37.49 -35.67
N ARG A 27 14.64 37.76 -35.72
CA ARG A 27 15.66 36.73 -35.43
C ARG A 27 15.77 36.55 -33.91
N PRO A 28 15.79 35.33 -33.36
CA PRO A 28 15.94 35.12 -31.92
C PRO A 28 17.31 35.58 -31.42
N SER A 29 17.36 36.23 -30.26
CA SER A 29 18.63 36.68 -29.66
C SER A 29 19.46 35.47 -29.20
N ILE A 30 20.79 35.64 -29.09
CA ILE A 30 21.69 34.60 -28.56
C ILE A 30 21.25 34.15 -27.16
N GLN A 31 20.76 35.10 -26.35
CA GLN A 31 20.27 34.84 -25.00
C GLN A 31 19.03 33.93 -25.00
N ASP A 32 18.14 34.05 -25.99
CA ASP A 32 16.95 33.21 -26.11
C ASP A 32 17.29 31.77 -26.51
N LYS A 33 18.33 31.57 -27.33
CA LYS A 33 18.85 30.24 -27.67
C LYS A 33 19.49 29.57 -26.46
N VAL A 34 20.24 30.32 -25.64
CA VAL A 34 20.83 29.81 -24.39
C VAL A 34 19.74 29.42 -23.39
N LYS A 35 18.74 30.28 -23.20
CA LYS A 35 17.57 29.99 -22.35
C LYS A 35 16.85 28.72 -22.81
N LEU A 36 16.55 28.60 -24.10
CA LEU A 36 15.88 27.43 -24.65
C LEU A 36 16.73 26.15 -24.52
N SER A 37 18.04 26.23 -24.72
CA SER A 37 18.95 25.10 -24.50
C SER A 37 18.96 24.65 -23.04
N LYS A 38 18.86 25.59 -22.09
CA LYS A 38 18.72 25.29 -20.68
C LYS A 38 17.42 24.54 -20.40
N LEU A 39 16.29 24.99 -20.95
CA LEU A 39 15.00 24.30 -20.78
C LEU A 39 15.06 22.84 -21.26
N TYR A 40 15.69 22.56 -22.41
CA TYR A 40 15.89 21.18 -22.86
C TYR A 40 16.79 20.35 -21.93
N ALA A 41 17.78 20.97 -21.28
CA ALA A 41 18.59 20.28 -20.28
C ALA A 41 17.78 19.99 -19.01
N ASP A 42 16.94 20.94 -18.60
CA ASP A 42 16.09 20.86 -17.40
C ASP A 42 14.97 19.83 -17.55
N LEU A 43 14.52 19.52 -18.79
CA LEU A 43 13.65 18.35 -19.05
C LEU A 43 14.25 17.01 -18.61
N ALA A 44 15.57 16.94 -18.43
CA ALA A 44 16.28 15.75 -17.96
C ALA A 44 16.71 15.83 -16.49
N ALA A 45 16.27 16.85 -15.73
CA ALA A 45 16.56 17.00 -14.31
C ALA A 45 15.95 15.87 -13.48
N GLU A 46 16.61 15.44 -12.40
CA GLU A 46 16.02 14.44 -11.48
C GLU A 46 14.89 15.03 -10.61
N ASP A 47 14.89 16.34 -10.43
CA ASP A 47 13.84 17.07 -9.72
C ASP A 47 12.58 17.23 -10.60
N ASP A 48 11.43 16.84 -10.05
CA ASP A 48 10.14 16.81 -10.75
C ASP A 48 9.62 18.22 -11.07
N ASP A 49 9.80 19.18 -10.15
CA ASP A 49 9.31 20.54 -10.31
C ASP A 49 10.10 21.27 -11.38
N VAL A 50 11.42 21.10 -11.39
CA VAL A 50 12.31 21.64 -12.43
C VAL A 50 11.91 21.09 -13.82
N ARG A 51 11.67 19.78 -13.93
CA ARG A 51 11.23 19.19 -15.20
C ARG A 51 9.89 19.72 -15.66
N LEU A 52 8.91 19.82 -14.76
CA LEU A 52 7.54 20.22 -15.09
C LEU A 52 7.49 21.69 -15.53
N GLU A 53 8.24 22.57 -14.87
CA GLU A 53 8.34 23.97 -15.25
C GLU A 53 9.04 24.13 -16.62
N ALA A 54 10.11 23.36 -16.87
CA ALA A 54 10.76 23.36 -18.18
C ALA A 54 9.84 22.87 -19.30
N ALA A 55 9.05 21.81 -19.06
CA ALA A 55 8.06 21.30 -20.00
C ALA A 55 7.01 22.37 -20.32
N LYS A 56 6.43 22.99 -19.29
CA LYS A 56 5.43 24.05 -19.43
C LYS A 56 5.95 25.21 -20.28
N GLN A 57 7.15 25.71 -20.01
CA GLN A 57 7.73 26.83 -20.76
C GLN A 57 7.98 26.48 -22.23
N ILE A 58 8.43 25.25 -22.52
CA ILE A 58 8.60 24.78 -23.91
C ILE A 58 7.24 24.67 -24.62
N ILE A 59 6.24 24.07 -23.97
CA ILE A 59 4.89 23.90 -24.54
C ILE A 59 4.28 25.26 -24.87
N VAL A 60 4.28 26.21 -23.92
CA VAL A 60 3.75 27.56 -24.13
C VAL A 60 4.47 28.23 -25.31
N LYS A 61 5.81 28.21 -25.31
CA LYS A 61 6.61 28.87 -26.35
C LYS A 61 6.32 28.38 -27.77
N PHE A 62 6.01 27.09 -27.95
CA PHE A 62 5.75 26.49 -29.26
C PHE A 62 4.27 26.17 -29.49
N SER A 63 3.38 26.66 -28.63
CA SER A 63 1.93 26.54 -28.80
C SER A 63 1.43 27.43 -29.94
N PRO A 64 0.31 27.10 -30.59
CA PRO A 64 -0.28 27.95 -31.62
C PRO A 64 -0.59 29.39 -31.15
N GLU A 65 -0.94 29.55 -29.87
CA GLU A 65 -1.25 30.84 -29.23
C GLU A 65 -0.06 31.81 -29.18
N SER A 66 1.17 31.28 -29.18
CA SER A 66 2.39 32.09 -29.17
C SER A 66 2.90 32.44 -30.57
N GLU A 67 2.14 32.08 -31.62
CA GLU A 67 2.46 32.33 -33.03
C GLU A 67 3.92 32.01 -33.43
N PRO A 68 4.44 30.81 -33.10
CA PRO A 68 5.83 30.46 -33.40
C PRO A 68 6.05 30.28 -34.91
N ALA A 69 7.29 30.46 -35.37
CA ALA A 69 7.65 30.12 -36.73
C ALA A 69 7.59 28.59 -36.95
N ALA A 70 6.99 28.13 -38.05
CA ALA A 70 6.85 26.70 -38.37
C ALA A 70 8.17 25.91 -38.25
N LYS A 71 9.27 26.48 -38.75
CA LYS A 71 10.61 25.88 -38.67
C LYS A 71 11.09 25.68 -37.23
N ASP A 72 10.78 26.61 -36.33
CA ASP A 72 11.20 26.52 -34.92
C ASP A 72 10.41 25.42 -34.20
N VAL A 73 9.14 25.22 -34.56
CA VAL A 73 8.29 24.12 -34.07
C VAL A 73 8.82 22.77 -34.54
N GLU A 74 9.13 22.62 -35.83
CA GLU A 74 9.77 21.40 -36.36
C GLU A 74 11.10 21.12 -35.66
N GLU A 75 11.92 22.14 -35.43
CA GLU A 75 13.20 21.99 -34.75
C GLU A 75 13.02 21.58 -33.28
N ALA A 76 11.95 22.07 -32.63
CA ALA A 76 11.57 21.67 -31.29
C ALA A 76 11.12 20.20 -31.24
N LEU A 77 10.25 19.78 -32.15
CA LEU A 77 9.82 18.38 -32.26
C LEU A 77 11.01 17.44 -32.49
N VAL A 78 11.92 17.79 -33.40
CA VAL A 78 13.14 17.01 -33.65
C VAL A 78 14.02 16.92 -32.40
N ARG A 79 14.18 18.01 -31.65
CA ARG A 79 14.94 18.00 -30.39
C ARG A 79 14.26 17.13 -29.33
N LEU A 80 12.93 17.23 -29.21
CA LEU A 80 12.17 16.46 -28.25
C LEU A 80 12.30 14.95 -28.53
N ILE A 81 12.11 14.55 -29.79
CA ILE A 81 12.24 13.16 -30.25
C ILE A 81 13.66 12.62 -30.02
N LYS A 82 14.71 13.40 -30.37
CA LYS A 82 16.09 12.98 -30.09
C LYS A 82 16.37 12.88 -28.59
N GLY A 83 15.76 13.73 -27.78
CA GLY A 83 15.86 13.69 -26.32
C GLY A 83 15.36 12.38 -25.71
N LEU A 84 14.41 11.69 -26.35
CA LEU A 84 13.94 10.36 -25.92
C LEU A 84 15.02 9.27 -25.98
N CYS A 85 16.05 9.47 -26.82
CA CYS A 85 17.19 8.57 -26.93
C CYS A 85 18.28 8.87 -25.88
N SER A 86 18.08 9.86 -25.01
CA SER A 86 19.05 10.25 -23.97
C SER A 86 19.23 9.17 -22.90
N GLN A 87 20.46 9.02 -22.43
CA GLN A 87 20.83 8.14 -21.31
C GLN A 87 20.59 8.76 -19.93
N ARG A 88 20.25 10.05 -19.85
CA ARG A 88 19.99 10.72 -18.57
C ARG A 88 18.74 10.11 -17.94
N LYS A 89 18.85 9.76 -16.64
CA LYS A 89 17.87 8.97 -15.88
C LYS A 89 16.42 9.46 -16.03
N ALA A 90 16.20 10.77 -15.99
CA ALA A 90 14.87 11.37 -16.05
C ALA A 90 14.48 11.94 -17.42
N ALA A 91 15.37 11.91 -18.42
CA ALA A 91 15.13 12.53 -19.72
C ALA A 91 13.87 11.98 -20.40
N ARG A 92 13.73 10.65 -20.48
CA ARG A 92 12.59 10.03 -21.19
C ARG A 92 11.24 10.49 -20.66
N VAL A 93 11.13 10.69 -19.34
CA VAL A 93 9.90 11.16 -18.69
C VAL A 93 9.58 12.59 -19.14
N GLY A 94 10.51 13.53 -18.95
CA GLY A 94 10.29 14.94 -19.29
C GLY A 94 10.10 15.16 -20.80
N PHE A 95 10.94 14.54 -21.62
CA PHE A 95 10.86 14.66 -23.08
C PHE A 95 9.58 14.03 -23.66
N SER A 96 9.17 12.84 -23.18
CA SER A 96 7.95 12.19 -23.67
C SER A 96 6.69 12.95 -23.29
N LEU A 97 6.61 13.46 -22.05
CA LEU A 97 5.48 14.27 -21.60
C LEU A 97 5.37 15.56 -22.42
N THR A 98 6.49 16.29 -22.57
CA THR A 98 6.54 17.53 -23.34
C THR A 98 6.16 17.30 -24.80
N LEU A 99 6.66 16.22 -25.43
CA LEU A 99 6.29 15.86 -26.80
C LEU A 99 4.80 15.53 -26.91
N THR A 100 4.25 14.75 -25.98
CA THR A 100 2.83 14.36 -25.97
C THR A 100 1.92 15.58 -25.92
N GLU A 101 2.19 16.51 -25.00
CA GLU A 101 1.37 17.71 -24.84
C GLU A 101 1.56 18.70 -25.98
N LEU A 102 2.80 18.91 -26.45
CA LEU A 102 3.05 19.79 -27.58
C LEU A 102 2.34 19.28 -28.85
N LEU A 103 2.36 17.96 -29.11
CA LEU A 103 1.61 17.38 -30.23
C LEU A 103 0.10 17.62 -30.07
N ARG A 104 -0.45 17.45 -28.87
CA ARG A 104 -1.86 17.73 -28.60
C ARG A 104 -2.23 19.19 -28.87
N GLN A 105 -1.37 20.14 -28.51
CA GLN A 105 -1.59 21.57 -28.77
C GLN A 105 -1.49 21.92 -30.25
N ILE A 106 -0.54 21.33 -30.99
CA ILE A 106 -0.33 21.62 -32.42
C ILE A 106 -1.48 21.07 -33.29
N PHE A 107 -1.97 19.87 -32.98
CA PHE A 107 -2.99 19.17 -33.76
C PHE A 107 -4.41 19.31 -33.20
N GLY A 108 -4.56 19.91 -32.02
CA GLY A 108 -5.84 20.16 -31.39
C GLY A 108 -6.69 21.15 -32.18
N ASP A 109 -7.98 21.21 -31.85
CA ASP A 109 -8.91 22.14 -32.47
C ASP A 109 -8.76 23.54 -31.83
N THR A 110 -7.68 24.24 -32.21
CA THR A 110 -7.37 25.59 -31.73
C THR A 110 -7.78 26.64 -32.77
N SER A 111 -8.35 27.76 -32.30
CA SER A 111 -8.74 28.91 -33.14
C SER A 111 -7.57 29.49 -33.97
N HIS A 112 -6.33 29.24 -33.54
CA HIS A 112 -5.11 29.65 -34.21
C HIS A 112 -4.38 28.42 -34.76
N LYS A 113 -4.12 28.39 -36.07
CA LYS A 113 -3.20 27.44 -36.70
C LYS A 113 -1.87 28.11 -36.95
N ILE A 114 -0.78 27.36 -36.76
CA ILE A 114 0.58 27.86 -37.02
C ILE A 114 0.74 28.05 -38.53
N GLN A 115 0.97 29.29 -38.97
CA GLN A 115 1.08 29.62 -40.39
C GLN A 115 2.26 28.88 -41.04
N HIS A 116 2.03 28.30 -42.22
CA HIS A 116 3.01 27.56 -43.02
C HIS A 116 3.59 26.27 -42.38
N LEU A 117 2.96 25.75 -41.32
CA LEU A 117 3.32 24.44 -40.77
C LEU A 117 2.52 23.33 -41.46
N GLU A 118 3.12 22.68 -42.45
CA GLU A 118 2.55 21.49 -43.10
C GLU A 118 2.99 20.23 -42.37
N LEU A 119 2.29 19.88 -41.30
CA LEU A 119 2.60 18.72 -40.48
C LEU A 119 1.36 17.85 -40.30
N ASP A 120 1.42 16.62 -40.81
CA ASP A 120 0.41 15.59 -40.59
C ASP A 120 0.92 14.49 -39.63
N VAL A 121 0.00 13.66 -39.14
CA VAL A 121 0.31 12.58 -38.19
C VAL A 121 1.30 11.58 -38.80
N ALA A 122 1.15 11.27 -40.09
CA ALA A 122 2.03 10.36 -40.81
C ALA A 122 3.49 10.86 -40.87
N SER A 123 3.68 12.17 -41.04
CA SER A 123 4.98 12.83 -41.02
C SER A 123 5.62 12.81 -39.64
N VAL A 124 4.84 12.97 -38.58
CA VAL A 124 5.34 12.83 -37.19
C VAL A 124 5.79 11.40 -36.91
N ILE A 125 5.03 10.38 -37.34
CA ILE A 125 5.42 8.97 -37.22
C ILE A 125 6.75 8.74 -37.94
N LYS A 126 6.88 9.22 -39.18
CA LYS A 126 8.13 9.12 -39.97
C LYS A 126 9.28 9.86 -39.29
N MET A 127 9.01 11.03 -38.71
CA MET A 127 10.01 11.80 -37.95
C MET A 127 10.54 11.02 -36.76
N VAL A 128 9.66 10.36 -35.99
CA VAL A 128 10.08 9.47 -34.90
C VAL A 128 10.96 8.34 -35.43
N GLU A 129 10.54 7.65 -36.50
CA GLU A 129 11.32 6.56 -37.10
C GLU A 129 12.70 7.00 -37.58
N GLU A 130 12.82 8.18 -38.19
CA GLU A 130 14.09 8.69 -38.69
C GLU A 130 15.01 9.19 -37.59
N LYS A 131 14.48 9.97 -36.65
CA LYS A 131 15.31 10.65 -35.65
C LYS A 131 15.71 9.75 -34.49
N THR A 132 15.06 8.59 -34.33
CA THR A 132 15.42 7.57 -33.33
C THR A 132 16.27 6.43 -33.87
N LYS A 133 16.60 6.41 -35.18
CA LYS A 133 17.60 5.46 -35.72
C LYS A 133 19.00 5.79 -35.20
N ALA A 134 19.71 4.77 -34.73
CA ALA A 134 21.13 4.89 -34.44
C ALA A 134 21.93 5.14 -35.73
N LYS A 135 22.89 6.06 -35.68
CA LYS A 135 23.74 6.39 -36.84
C LYS A 135 25.07 5.64 -36.77
N GLY A 136 25.36 4.80 -37.76
CA GLY A 136 26.62 4.06 -37.85
C GLY A 136 26.67 2.81 -36.95
N ASN A 137 27.88 2.29 -36.73
CA ASN A 137 28.10 1.13 -35.86
C ASN A 137 28.20 1.60 -34.39
N VAL A 138 27.06 1.80 -33.75
CA VAL A 138 26.98 2.28 -32.36
C VAL A 138 27.14 1.13 -31.36
N PRO A 139 27.70 1.40 -30.15
CA PRO A 139 27.74 0.42 -29.07
C PRO A 139 26.34 -0.11 -28.70
N GLY A 140 26.27 -1.35 -28.21
CA GLY A 140 24.99 -2.01 -27.88
C GLY A 140 24.09 -1.23 -26.91
N LYS A 141 24.68 -0.47 -25.97
CA LYS A 141 23.95 0.39 -25.04
C LYS A 141 23.22 1.53 -25.76
N GLU A 142 23.91 2.23 -26.66
CA GLU A 142 23.32 3.31 -27.45
C GLU A 142 22.21 2.78 -28.38
N LYS A 143 22.43 1.62 -29.02
CA LYS A 143 21.38 0.95 -29.81
C LYS A 143 20.12 0.67 -28.97
N ARG A 144 20.29 0.28 -27.70
CA ARG A 144 19.20 0.06 -26.76
C ARG A 144 18.44 1.36 -26.46
N ASP A 145 19.15 2.46 -26.19
CA ASP A 145 18.54 3.76 -25.89
C ASP A 145 17.75 4.31 -27.07
N HIS A 146 18.26 4.17 -28.29
CA HIS A 146 17.57 4.50 -29.53
C HIS A 146 16.28 3.69 -29.71
N THR A 147 16.32 2.38 -29.41
CA THR A 147 15.15 1.51 -29.48
C THR A 147 14.07 1.92 -28.46
N ILE A 148 14.46 2.25 -27.22
CA ILE A 148 13.54 2.77 -26.21
C ILE A 148 12.98 4.13 -26.64
N GLY A 149 13.84 5.03 -27.15
CA GLY A 149 13.42 6.32 -27.65
C GLY A 149 12.38 6.23 -28.77
N LYS A 150 12.52 5.25 -29.67
CA LYS A 150 11.53 4.93 -30.71
C LYS A 150 10.18 4.55 -30.12
N LEU A 151 10.15 3.62 -29.16
CA LEU A 151 8.92 3.21 -28.48
C LEU A 151 8.24 4.39 -27.77
N PHE A 152 9.01 5.20 -27.05
CA PHE A 152 8.48 6.37 -26.35
C PHE A 152 7.96 7.45 -27.32
N GLY A 153 8.56 7.58 -28.51
CA GLY A 153 8.04 8.45 -29.56
C GLY A 153 6.66 8.00 -30.04
N PHE A 154 6.48 6.69 -30.29
CA PHE A 154 5.17 6.13 -30.62
C PHE A 154 4.18 6.25 -29.47
N LYS A 155 4.61 6.00 -28.23
CA LYS A 155 3.81 6.24 -27.02
C LYS A 155 3.29 7.68 -26.98
N ALA A 156 4.15 8.67 -27.19
CA ALA A 156 3.78 10.08 -27.17
C ALA A 156 2.73 10.42 -28.24
N ILE A 157 2.86 9.86 -29.45
CA ILE A 157 1.87 10.04 -30.54
C ILE A 157 0.52 9.39 -30.17
N MET A 158 0.52 8.18 -29.62
CA MET A 158 -0.72 7.49 -29.25
C MET A 158 -1.42 8.16 -28.06
N GLN A 159 -0.66 8.74 -27.12
CA GLN A 159 -1.19 9.41 -25.92
C GLN A 159 -1.60 10.88 -26.13
N SER A 160 -1.11 11.52 -27.20
CA SER A 160 -1.49 12.89 -27.52
C SER A 160 -2.90 12.99 -28.11
N SER A 161 -3.53 11.84 -28.41
CA SER A 161 -4.84 11.70 -29.07
C SER A 161 -4.88 12.18 -30.53
N ILE A 162 -3.76 12.62 -31.11
CA ILE A 162 -3.74 13.18 -32.49
C ILE A 162 -4.10 12.16 -33.58
N VAL A 163 -4.09 10.87 -33.24
CA VAL A 163 -4.48 9.77 -34.15
C VAL A 163 -5.99 9.51 -34.14
N VAL A 164 -6.68 9.97 -33.10
CA VAL A 164 -8.11 9.69 -32.85
C VAL A 164 -8.97 10.97 -32.85
N GLU A 165 -8.38 12.11 -32.54
CA GLU A 165 -9.01 13.43 -32.45
C GLU A 165 -8.19 14.44 -33.27
N PRO A 166 -8.86 15.38 -33.98
CA PRO A 166 -10.31 15.58 -34.06
C PRO A 166 -11.04 14.50 -34.90
N GLU A 167 -10.36 13.92 -35.88
CA GLU A 167 -10.86 12.81 -36.71
C GLU A 167 -9.97 11.57 -36.57
N LEU A 168 -10.58 10.39 -36.63
CA LEU A 168 -9.87 9.13 -36.54
C LEU A 168 -9.07 8.84 -37.82
N SER A 169 -7.74 8.76 -37.69
CA SER A 169 -6.87 8.23 -38.73
C SER A 169 -6.55 6.76 -38.46
N LEU A 170 -7.39 5.87 -38.99
CA LEU A 170 -7.22 4.42 -38.80
C LEU A 170 -5.92 3.89 -39.41
N ASP A 171 -5.46 4.47 -40.53
CA ASP A 171 -4.17 4.11 -41.15
C ASP A 171 -2.99 4.42 -40.21
N CYS A 172 -2.95 5.63 -39.65
CA CYS A 172 -1.89 6.01 -38.70
C CYS A 172 -1.95 5.18 -37.42
N TRP A 173 -3.15 4.89 -36.91
CA TRP A 173 -3.37 4.00 -35.78
C TRP A 173 -2.78 2.61 -36.05
N ASN A 174 -3.16 2.00 -37.18
CA ASN A 174 -2.71 0.67 -37.58
C ASN A 174 -1.19 0.62 -37.79
N LYS A 175 -0.61 1.64 -38.42
CA LYS A 175 0.85 1.75 -38.60
C LYS A 175 1.59 1.81 -37.26
N LEU A 176 1.07 2.55 -36.27
CA LEU A 176 1.65 2.60 -34.93
C LEU A 176 1.56 1.25 -34.24
N LEU A 177 0.39 0.60 -34.29
CA LEU A 177 0.21 -0.74 -33.73
C LEU A 177 1.19 -1.75 -34.34
N ASP A 178 1.33 -1.79 -35.67
CA ASP A 178 2.24 -2.69 -36.37
C ASP A 178 3.69 -2.50 -35.90
N GLN A 179 4.12 -1.25 -35.68
CA GLN A 179 5.46 -0.97 -35.18
C GLN A 179 5.64 -1.44 -33.73
N VAL A 180 4.68 -1.15 -32.84
CA VAL A 180 4.76 -1.53 -31.43
C VAL A 180 4.70 -3.05 -31.26
N TYR A 181 3.81 -3.73 -31.97
CA TYR A 181 3.71 -5.19 -31.94
C TYR A 181 4.95 -5.88 -32.53
N ARG A 182 5.50 -5.36 -33.63
CA ARG A 182 6.77 -5.85 -34.19
C ARG A 182 7.89 -5.73 -33.16
N MET A 183 7.99 -4.61 -32.45
CA MET A 183 8.98 -4.41 -31.38
C MET A 183 8.75 -5.40 -30.21
N ALA A 184 7.51 -5.61 -29.79
CA ALA A 184 7.16 -6.54 -28.71
C ALA A 184 7.53 -8.00 -29.04
N ARG A 185 7.33 -8.41 -30.30
CA ARG A 185 7.69 -9.73 -30.81
C ARG A 185 9.21 -9.90 -30.91
N ASP A 186 9.88 -8.95 -31.58
CA ASP A 186 11.28 -9.07 -31.98
C ASP A 186 12.27 -8.74 -30.84
N ILE A 187 11.83 -7.99 -29.82
CA ILE A 187 12.69 -7.45 -28.76
C ILE A 187 12.15 -7.85 -27.38
N PRO A 188 12.40 -9.09 -26.90
CA PRO A 188 11.80 -9.61 -25.67
C PRO A 188 12.03 -8.75 -24.41
N TRP A 189 13.21 -8.14 -24.24
CA TRP A 189 13.51 -7.30 -23.07
C TRP A 189 12.75 -5.97 -23.05
N LEU A 190 12.14 -5.56 -24.18
CA LEU A 190 11.32 -4.36 -24.32
C LEU A 190 9.81 -4.67 -24.35
N ARG A 191 9.45 -5.96 -24.38
CA ARG A 191 8.07 -6.41 -24.57
C ARG A 191 7.13 -5.85 -23.52
N GLU A 192 7.53 -5.89 -22.25
CA GLU A 192 6.71 -5.40 -21.15
C GLU A 192 6.29 -3.93 -21.36
N GLU A 193 7.24 -3.08 -21.74
CA GLU A 193 6.98 -1.66 -22.05
C GLU A 193 6.06 -1.50 -23.27
N CYS A 194 6.22 -2.33 -24.31
CA CYS A 194 5.32 -2.33 -25.46
C CYS A 194 3.88 -2.69 -25.03
N GLY A 195 3.73 -3.69 -24.16
CA GLY A 195 2.45 -4.08 -23.58
C GLY A 195 1.78 -2.94 -22.80
N MET A 196 2.54 -2.21 -21.98
CA MET A 196 2.04 -1.04 -21.25
C MET A 196 1.56 0.06 -22.20
N VAL A 197 2.33 0.36 -23.27
CA VAL A 197 1.93 1.34 -24.29
C VAL A 197 0.61 0.94 -24.95
N LEU A 198 0.44 -0.33 -25.31
CA LEU A 198 -0.80 -0.83 -25.91
C LEU A 198 -1.99 -0.73 -24.94
N VAL A 199 -1.79 -1.09 -23.67
CA VAL A 199 -2.82 -0.95 -22.62
C VAL A 199 -3.23 0.51 -22.43
N GLU A 200 -2.27 1.43 -22.36
CA GLU A 200 -2.54 2.87 -22.25
C GLU A 200 -3.26 3.41 -23.49
N ALA A 201 -2.88 2.94 -24.68
CA ALA A 201 -3.53 3.31 -25.94
C ALA A 201 -4.98 2.85 -26.01
N VAL A 202 -5.31 1.64 -25.54
CA VAL A 202 -6.72 1.19 -25.46
C VAL A 202 -7.49 2.04 -24.45
N ARG A 203 -6.90 2.38 -23.30
CA ARG A 203 -7.53 3.24 -22.28
C ARG A 203 -7.78 4.66 -22.78
N SER A 204 -6.92 5.21 -23.64
CA SER A 204 -7.11 6.56 -24.18
C SER A 204 -8.32 6.68 -25.10
N LEU A 205 -8.83 5.56 -25.63
CA LEU A 205 -10.09 5.51 -26.39
C LEU A 205 -11.34 5.71 -25.50
N LYS A 206 -11.19 5.61 -24.16
CA LYS A 206 -12.23 5.89 -23.15
C LYS A 206 -13.54 5.10 -23.34
N GLY A 207 -13.50 3.92 -23.98
CA GLY A 207 -14.70 3.09 -24.20
C GLY A 207 -15.73 3.72 -25.15
N GLN A 208 -15.35 4.72 -25.95
CA GLN A 208 -16.27 5.38 -26.86
C GLN A 208 -16.60 4.46 -28.06
N PRO A 209 -17.90 4.25 -28.40
CA PRO A 209 -18.30 3.33 -29.47
C PRO A 209 -17.68 3.64 -30.84
N LYS A 210 -17.45 4.92 -31.17
CA LYS A 210 -16.80 5.33 -32.42
C LYS A 210 -15.39 4.76 -32.62
N TYR A 211 -14.72 4.36 -31.54
CA TYR A 211 -13.36 3.78 -31.58
C TYR A 211 -13.36 2.25 -31.43
N GLN A 212 -14.52 1.59 -31.53
CA GLN A 212 -14.61 0.13 -31.45
C GLN A 212 -13.69 -0.56 -32.47
N LYS A 213 -13.65 -0.06 -33.71
CA LYS A 213 -12.76 -0.62 -34.74
C LYS A 213 -11.28 -0.52 -34.33
N CYS A 214 -10.85 0.55 -33.66
CA CYS A 214 -9.48 0.65 -33.15
C CYS A 214 -9.15 -0.46 -32.15
N ALA A 215 -10.11 -0.84 -31.29
CA ALA A 215 -9.94 -1.92 -30.32
C ALA A 215 -9.90 -3.31 -30.99
N GLU A 216 -10.71 -3.53 -32.03
CA GLU A 216 -10.65 -4.73 -32.86
C GLU A 216 -9.27 -4.88 -33.53
N GLU A 217 -8.75 -3.81 -34.12
CA GLU A 217 -7.43 -3.77 -34.76
C GLU A 217 -6.27 -4.06 -33.77
N VAL A 218 -6.44 -3.70 -32.49
CA VAL A 218 -5.50 -4.06 -31.41
C VAL A 218 -5.50 -5.58 -31.20
N LEU A 219 -6.67 -6.21 -31.13
CA LEU A 219 -6.80 -7.66 -30.88
C LEU A 219 -6.39 -8.50 -32.10
N GLU A 220 -6.74 -8.06 -33.32
CA GLU A 220 -6.34 -8.73 -34.56
C GLU A 220 -4.80 -8.84 -34.65
N ARG A 221 -4.08 -7.74 -34.36
CA ARG A 221 -2.61 -7.74 -34.34
C ARG A 221 -2.04 -8.56 -33.20
N LEU A 222 -2.70 -8.60 -32.05
CA LEU A 222 -2.27 -9.45 -30.95
C LEU A 222 -2.17 -10.92 -31.39
N ASN A 223 -3.14 -11.39 -32.19
CA ASN A 223 -3.13 -12.71 -32.80
C ASN A 223 -2.11 -12.82 -33.94
N ALA A 224 -2.11 -11.87 -34.89
CA ALA A 224 -1.22 -11.89 -36.05
C ALA A 224 0.28 -11.90 -35.66
N PHE A 225 0.64 -11.23 -34.57
CA PHE A 225 2.00 -11.20 -34.04
C PHE A 225 2.29 -12.31 -33.02
N LYS A 226 1.36 -13.25 -32.80
CA LYS A 226 1.49 -14.41 -31.89
C LYS A 226 1.84 -14.01 -30.44
N LEU A 227 1.20 -12.96 -29.94
CA LEU A 227 1.44 -12.40 -28.60
C LEU A 227 0.29 -12.64 -27.61
N VAL A 228 -0.80 -13.27 -28.04
CA VAL A 228 -1.97 -13.61 -27.19
C VAL A 228 -1.56 -14.35 -25.91
N SER A 229 -0.63 -15.30 -26.01
CA SER A 229 -0.17 -16.15 -24.90
C SER A 229 1.00 -15.55 -24.12
N THR A 230 1.17 -14.22 -24.12
CA THR A 230 2.15 -13.53 -23.23
C THR A 230 1.44 -12.75 -22.12
N PRO A 231 2.14 -12.39 -21.03
CA PRO A 231 1.57 -11.52 -20.00
C PRO A 231 0.98 -10.23 -20.58
N GLU A 232 1.69 -9.61 -21.53
CA GLU A 232 1.24 -8.38 -22.18
C GLU A 232 -0.01 -8.61 -23.01
N GLY A 233 -0.10 -9.73 -23.73
CA GLY A 233 -1.30 -10.08 -24.47
C GLY A 233 -2.53 -10.26 -23.59
N VAL A 234 -2.37 -10.91 -22.44
CA VAL A 234 -3.44 -11.00 -21.43
C VAL A 234 -3.83 -9.62 -20.90
N ALA A 235 -2.86 -8.75 -20.63
CA ALA A 235 -3.12 -7.39 -20.16
C ALA A 235 -3.90 -6.54 -21.18
N VAL A 236 -3.49 -6.60 -22.45
CA VAL A 236 -4.19 -5.92 -23.56
C VAL A 236 -5.60 -6.48 -23.71
N TRP A 237 -5.74 -7.80 -23.73
CA TRP A 237 -7.04 -8.46 -23.84
C TRP A 237 -8.01 -8.03 -22.74
N LEU A 238 -7.58 -8.07 -21.47
CA LEU A 238 -8.40 -7.65 -20.33
C LEU A 238 -8.79 -6.17 -20.42
N THR A 239 -7.88 -5.33 -20.92
CA THR A 239 -8.16 -3.89 -21.09
C THR A 239 -9.21 -3.65 -22.18
N VAL A 240 -9.13 -4.37 -23.30
CA VAL A 240 -10.15 -4.31 -24.35
C VAL A 240 -11.48 -4.88 -23.85
N GLN A 241 -11.48 -6.05 -23.21
CA GLN A 241 -12.68 -6.68 -22.65
C GLN A 241 -13.44 -5.73 -21.70
N ALA A 242 -12.72 -4.96 -20.88
CA ALA A 242 -13.34 -4.03 -19.94
C ALA A 242 -14.01 -2.81 -20.60
N SER A 243 -13.55 -2.38 -21.79
CA SER A 243 -14.01 -1.15 -22.45
C SER A 243 -14.82 -1.39 -23.73
N TYR A 244 -14.60 -2.53 -24.39
CA TYR A 244 -15.15 -2.94 -25.69
C TYR A 244 -15.45 -4.45 -25.70
N PRO A 245 -16.40 -4.93 -24.88
CA PRO A 245 -16.68 -6.36 -24.74
C PRO A 245 -17.12 -7.04 -26.04
N ASP A 246 -17.75 -6.29 -26.96
CA ASP A 246 -18.26 -6.81 -28.23
C ASP A 246 -17.16 -7.02 -29.30
N SER A 247 -15.97 -6.45 -29.10
CA SER A 247 -14.84 -6.55 -30.03
C SER A 247 -14.00 -7.83 -29.87
N LEU A 248 -14.36 -8.70 -28.91
CA LEU A 248 -13.55 -9.87 -28.56
C LEU A 248 -13.71 -11.01 -29.58
N PRO A 249 -12.62 -11.50 -30.22
CA PRO A 249 -12.68 -12.59 -31.17
C PRO A 249 -13.01 -13.93 -30.51
N GLU A 250 -13.71 -14.79 -31.25
CA GLU A 250 -14.06 -16.15 -30.82
C GLU A 250 -12.84 -17.09 -30.84
N GLY A 251 -12.89 -18.16 -30.05
CA GLY A 251 -11.93 -19.27 -30.12
C GLY A 251 -10.54 -19.02 -29.52
N VAL A 252 -10.24 -17.82 -29.03
CA VAL A 252 -8.91 -17.50 -28.44
C VAL A 252 -8.80 -17.90 -26.96
N TRP A 253 -9.84 -17.61 -26.19
CA TRP A 253 -9.99 -17.96 -24.78
C TRP A 253 -11.37 -18.58 -24.57
N HIS A 254 -11.49 -19.55 -23.67
CA HIS A 254 -12.78 -20.11 -23.30
C HIS A 254 -13.74 -19.01 -22.82
N ARG A 255 -14.88 -18.86 -23.51
CA ARG A 255 -15.86 -17.78 -23.28
C ARG A 255 -15.27 -16.37 -23.39
N LYS A 256 -14.26 -16.19 -24.25
CA LYS A 256 -13.58 -14.92 -24.50
C LYS A 256 -12.92 -14.30 -23.26
N ASP A 257 -12.69 -15.10 -22.21
CA ASP A 257 -12.22 -14.61 -20.92
C ASP A 257 -10.96 -15.37 -20.47
N PRO A 258 -9.78 -14.72 -20.45
CA PRO A 258 -8.55 -15.34 -19.97
C PRO A 258 -8.61 -15.70 -18.48
N LEU A 259 -9.53 -15.11 -17.70
CA LEU A 259 -9.68 -15.38 -16.28
C LEU A 259 -10.62 -16.57 -15.98
N ALA A 260 -11.27 -17.11 -17.01
CA ALA A 260 -12.19 -18.24 -16.88
C ALA A 260 -11.51 -19.44 -16.21
N LYS A 261 -12.26 -20.17 -15.37
CA LYS A 261 -11.75 -21.33 -14.62
C LYS A 261 -11.05 -22.39 -15.48
N LYS A 262 -11.53 -22.61 -16.72
CA LYS A 262 -10.91 -23.57 -17.65
C LYS A 262 -9.55 -23.09 -18.20
N GLU A 263 -9.30 -21.79 -18.23
CA GLU A 263 -8.04 -21.19 -18.69
C GLU A 263 -7.01 -21.05 -17.57
N ARG A 264 -7.38 -21.36 -16.32
CA ARG A 264 -6.55 -21.08 -15.13
C ARG A 264 -5.14 -21.66 -15.20
N SER A 265 -5.01 -22.89 -15.69
CA SER A 265 -3.70 -23.54 -15.84
C SER A 265 -2.84 -22.85 -16.90
N ARG A 266 -3.43 -22.52 -18.06
CA ARG A 266 -2.78 -21.78 -19.14
C ARG A 266 -2.36 -20.39 -18.66
N LEU A 267 -3.26 -19.65 -18.02
CA LEU A 267 -3.01 -18.32 -17.47
C LEU A 267 -1.86 -18.34 -16.46
N ALA A 268 -1.84 -19.30 -15.52
CA ALA A 268 -0.79 -19.38 -14.51
C ALA A 268 0.61 -19.61 -15.14
N LYS A 269 0.70 -20.42 -16.20
CA LYS A 269 1.94 -20.60 -16.97
C LYS A 269 2.36 -19.31 -17.66
N ILE A 270 1.42 -18.59 -18.27
CA ILE A 270 1.67 -17.31 -18.94
C ILE A 270 2.20 -16.27 -17.95
N LEU A 271 1.53 -16.08 -16.81
CA LEU A 271 1.92 -15.09 -15.79
C LEU A 271 3.26 -15.42 -15.10
N LYS A 272 3.69 -16.68 -15.15
CA LYS A 272 5.00 -17.16 -14.70
C LYS A 272 6.09 -17.01 -15.78
N GLU A 273 5.74 -16.48 -16.96
CA GLU A 273 6.58 -16.40 -18.16
C GLU A 273 7.08 -17.77 -18.67
N ASP A 274 6.30 -18.83 -18.45
CA ASP A 274 6.61 -20.20 -18.89
C ASP A 274 5.64 -20.65 -20.02
N PHE A 275 5.39 -19.74 -20.96
CA PHE A 275 4.40 -19.91 -22.04
C PHE A 275 4.95 -20.56 -23.33
N ASN A 276 6.24 -20.89 -23.37
CA ASN A 276 6.87 -21.54 -24.53
C ASN A 276 6.95 -23.07 -24.43
N LYS A 277 6.45 -23.67 -23.33
CA LYS A 277 6.56 -25.12 -23.07
C LYS A 277 5.24 -25.89 -23.29
N GLY A 278 4.28 -25.31 -23.99
CA GLY A 278 2.96 -25.91 -24.17
C GLY A 278 2.44 -25.76 -25.59
N GLU A 279 2.20 -26.92 -26.21
CA GLU A 279 1.52 -27.21 -27.48
C GLU A 279 2.39 -27.29 -28.75
N SER A 280 2.52 -28.55 -29.21
CA SER A 280 3.13 -29.06 -30.45
C SER A 280 4.61 -28.73 -30.72
N ASP A 281 5.45 -29.73 -30.43
CA ASP A 281 6.86 -29.86 -30.85
C ASP A 281 7.02 -30.07 -32.37
N ASP A 282 6.00 -29.76 -33.18
CA ASP A 282 5.91 -30.16 -34.60
C ASP A 282 5.65 -29.00 -35.58
N SER A 283 5.56 -27.75 -35.10
CA SER A 283 5.57 -26.58 -35.98
C SER A 283 6.91 -25.87 -35.90
N LYS A 284 7.68 -25.90 -36.99
CA LYS A 284 8.86 -25.04 -37.27
C LYS A 284 8.50 -23.55 -37.39
N ASP A 285 7.54 -23.08 -36.61
CA ASP A 285 7.15 -21.68 -36.56
C ASP A 285 8.00 -20.96 -35.51
N GLU A 286 8.50 -19.77 -35.84
CA GLU A 286 9.29 -18.92 -34.92
C GLU A 286 8.57 -18.72 -33.58
N ALA A 287 8.94 -19.52 -32.57
CA ALA A 287 8.39 -19.40 -31.23
C ALA A 287 8.75 -18.05 -30.61
N THR A 288 7.77 -17.36 -30.01
CA THR A 288 7.95 -16.09 -29.32
C THR A 288 8.95 -16.25 -28.18
N LYS A 289 10.19 -15.75 -28.33
CA LYS A 289 11.26 -15.97 -27.34
C LYS A 289 10.88 -15.41 -25.95
N THR A 290 11.08 -16.19 -24.89
CA THR A 290 11.05 -15.68 -23.51
C THR A 290 12.20 -14.70 -23.30
N GLY A 291 11.94 -13.56 -22.66
CA GLY A 291 12.94 -12.54 -22.39
C GLY A 291 13.96 -12.94 -21.33
N THR A 292 14.95 -12.07 -21.10
CA THR A 292 15.88 -12.17 -19.97
C THR A 292 15.14 -12.11 -18.65
N THR A 293 15.58 -12.92 -17.69
CA THR A 293 15.15 -13.00 -16.29
C THR A 293 14.78 -11.64 -15.67
N ASN A 294 13.48 -11.38 -15.41
CA ASN A 294 13.00 -10.14 -14.80
C ASN A 294 13.00 -10.28 -13.27
N PRO A 295 13.67 -9.39 -12.50
CA PRO A 295 13.63 -9.45 -11.05
C PRO A 295 12.24 -9.18 -10.46
N ASN A 296 11.30 -8.61 -11.23
CA ASN A 296 9.96 -8.23 -10.79
C ASN A 296 8.88 -9.05 -11.53
N PRO A 297 7.75 -9.34 -10.86
CA PRO A 297 6.60 -9.90 -11.55
C PRO A 297 6.08 -8.91 -12.61
N PRO A 298 5.65 -9.38 -13.79
CA PRO A 298 5.10 -8.54 -14.85
C PRO A 298 3.92 -7.70 -14.37
N PHE A 299 3.75 -6.50 -14.93
CA PHE A 299 2.63 -5.61 -14.59
C PHE A 299 1.24 -6.24 -14.78
N THR A 300 1.12 -7.25 -15.64
CA THR A 300 -0.12 -7.99 -15.90
C THR A 300 -0.75 -8.54 -14.62
N TRP A 301 0.05 -8.92 -13.61
CA TRP A 301 -0.46 -9.38 -12.32
C TRP A 301 -1.38 -8.35 -11.65
N ASP A 302 -1.01 -7.07 -11.71
CA ASP A 302 -1.79 -6.00 -11.10
C ASP A 302 -3.15 -5.85 -11.79
N LEU A 303 -3.23 -6.02 -13.12
CA LEU A 303 -4.49 -5.97 -13.87
C LEU A 303 -5.37 -7.18 -13.60
N VAL A 304 -4.78 -8.37 -13.63
CA VAL A 304 -5.48 -9.64 -13.37
C VAL A 304 -6.10 -9.62 -11.97
N PHE A 305 -5.34 -9.26 -10.94
CA PHE A 305 -5.88 -9.20 -9.59
C PHE A 305 -6.92 -8.10 -9.41
N SER A 306 -6.72 -6.94 -10.03
CA SER A 306 -7.71 -5.85 -9.96
C SER A 306 -9.03 -6.29 -10.57
N GLU A 307 -9.00 -7.00 -11.70
CA GLU A 307 -10.21 -7.48 -12.36
C GLU A 307 -10.91 -8.59 -11.58
N ILE A 308 -10.17 -9.57 -11.03
CA ILE A 308 -10.77 -10.61 -10.18
C ILE A 308 -11.44 -10.00 -8.93
N LEU A 309 -10.77 -9.07 -8.26
CA LEU A 309 -11.33 -8.40 -7.09
C LEU A 309 -12.57 -7.56 -7.46
N ARG A 310 -12.54 -6.85 -8.59
CA ARG A 310 -13.69 -6.10 -9.10
C ARG A 310 -14.89 -7.02 -9.38
N ARG A 311 -14.66 -8.21 -9.96
CA ARG A 311 -15.72 -9.21 -10.20
C ARG A 311 -16.30 -9.75 -8.89
N ASP A 312 -15.45 -10.00 -7.89
CA ASP A 312 -15.90 -10.43 -6.56
C ASP A 312 -16.73 -9.34 -5.85
N GLU A 313 -16.34 -8.07 -5.97
CA GLU A 313 -17.09 -6.94 -5.41
C GLU A 313 -18.46 -6.73 -6.08
N GLN A 314 -18.56 -7.00 -7.38
CA GLN A 314 -19.83 -6.89 -8.12
C GLN A 314 -20.78 -8.05 -7.84
N ASN A 315 -20.25 -9.24 -7.51
CA ASN A 315 -21.05 -10.38 -7.10
C ASN A 315 -21.49 -10.23 -5.63
N LYS A 316 -22.50 -9.39 -5.39
CA LYS A 316 -23.12 -9.16 -4.07
C LYS A 316 -23.99 -10.31 -3.55
N ASP A 317 -23.97 -11.45 -4.23
CA ASP A 317 -24.72 -12.62 -3.81
C ASP A 317 -23.91 -13.36 -2.75
N ASP A 318 -24.23 -13.13 -1.46
CA ASP A 318 -23.58 -13.76 -0.31
C ASP A 318 -23.56 -15.30 -0.38
N SER A 319 -24.40 -15.91 -1.22
CA SER A 319 -24.42 -17.36 -1.43
C SER A 319 -23.29 -17.87 -2.34
N LYS A 320 -22.71 -17.02 -3.18
CA LYS A 320 -21.64 -17.39 -4.12
C LYS A 320 -20.27 -17.10 -3.52
N LYS A 321 -19.45 -18.15 -3.44
CA LYS A 321 -18.06 -18.03 -3.01
C LYS A 321 -17.29 -17.10 -3.97
N THR A 322 -16.53 -16.18 -3.39
CA THR A 322 -15.60 -15.31 -4.12
C THR A 322 -14.56 -16.15 -4.88
N GLU A 323 -14.14 -15.65 -6.04
CA GLU A 323 -13.20 -16.33 -6.92
C GLU A 323 -11.75 -16.10 -6.51
N PHE A 324 -11.43 -14.93 -5.93
CA PHE A 324 -10.07 -14.54 -5.58
C PHE A 324 -9.31 -15.58 -4.75
N PRO A 325 -9.88 -16.19 -3.68
CA PRO A 325 -9.13 -17.14 -2.87
C PRO A 325 -8.62 -18.34 -3.68
N GLN A 326 -9.46 -18.93 -4.52
CA GLN A 326 -9.05 -20.02 -5.38
C GLN A 326 -8.09 -19.55 -6.48
N PHE A 327 -8.34 -18.35 -7.03
CA PHE A 327 -7.44 -17.73 -8.00
C PHE A 327 -6.02 -17.55 -7.46
N TRP A 328 -5.87 -17.06 -6.23
CA TRP A 328 -4.60 -16.90 -5.55
C TRP A 328 -3.89 -18.25 -5.36
N ILE A 329 -4.62 -19.29 -4.93
CA ILE A 329 -4.07 -20.64 -4.81
C ILE A 329 -3.56 -21.15 -6.15
N ASP A 330 -4.38 -21.07 -7.19
CA ASP A 330 -4.05 -21.64 -8.49
C ASP A 330 -2.89 -20.92 -9.18
N THR A 331 -2.83 -19.59 -9.09
CA THR A 331 -1.88 -18.78 -9.86
C THR A 331 -0.62 -18.39 -9.07
N VAL A 332 -0.73 -18.19 -7.76
CA VAL A 332 0.40 -17.77 -6.91
C VAL A 332 0.90 -18.91 -6.05
N ASP A 333 0.08 -19.48 -5.17
CA ASP A 333 0.55 -20.46 -4.18
C ASP A 333 1.06 -21.75 -4.84
N GLY A 334 0.24 -22.36 -5.69
CA GLY A 334 0.55 -23.61 -6.38
C GLY A 334 1.60 -23.46 -7.49
N ASN A 335 1.92 -22.23 -7.91
CA ASN A 335 2.77 -21.98 -9.07
C ASN A 335 4.09 -21.27 -8.74
N LEU A 336 4.04 -20.17 -7.98
CA LEU A 336 5.21 -19.40 -7.56
C LEU A 336 5.84 -19.93 -6.28
N PHE A 337 5.07 -20.63 -5.43
CA PHE A 337 5.55 -21.25 -4.18
C PHE A 337 5.60 -22.78 -4.20
N SER A 338 5.42 -23.41 -5.37
CA SER A 338 5.59 -24.86 -5.49
C SER A 338 7.00 -25.31 -5.07
N SER A 339 7.12 -26.57 -4.69
CA SER A 339 8.41 -27.17 -4.31
C SER A 339 9.45 -27.04 -5.43
N SER A 340 9.03 -27.17 -6.69
CA SER A 340 9.86 -27.03 -7.89
C SER A 340 10.06 -25.57 -8.36
N ALA A 341 9.42 -24.57 -7.74
CA ALA A 341 9.61 -23.18 -8.12
C ALA A 341 11.01 -22.67 -7.73
N SER A 342 11.64 -21.94 -8.66
CA SER A 342 12.93 -21.28 -8.45
C SER A 342 12.87 -20.20 -7.37
N HIS A 343 14.04 -19.79 -6.86
CA HIS A 343 14.12 -18.69 -5.91
C HIS A 343 13.57 -17.38 -6.47
N GLU A 344 13.80 -17.11 -7.74
CA GLU A 344 13.27 -15.94 -8.43
C GLU A 344 11.73 -15.91 -8.43
N ARG A 345 11.07 -17.03 -8.76
CA ARG A 345 9.61 -17.12 -8.77
C ARG A 345 9.01 -17.02 -7.36
N LYS A 346 9.68 -17.57 -6.35
CA LYS A 346 9.31 -17.36 -4.94
C LYS A 346 9.50 -15.89 -4.51
N ALA A 347 10.55 -15.22 -4.98
CA ALA A 347 10.76 -13.80 -4.74
C ALA A 347 9.66 -12.94 -5.37
N TRP A 348 9.18 -13.29 -6.57
CA TRP A 348 8.00 -12.66 -7.16
C TRP A 348 6.77 -12.87 -6.29
N GLY A 349 6.53 -14.08 -5.80
CA GLY A 349 5.43 -14.38 -4.89
C GLY A 349 5.44 -13.48 -3.64
N PHE A 350 6.61 -13.24 -3.04
CA PHE A 350 6.74 -12.29 -1.92
C PHE A 350 6.44 -10.84 -2.32
N LYS A 351 6.90 -10.39 -3.50
CA LYS A 351 6.56 -9.05 -4.02
C LYS A 351 5.06 -8.90 -4.27
N LEU A 352 4.41 -9.94 -4.79
CA LEU A 352 2.95 -9.96 -4.98
C LEU A 352 2.23 -9.91 -3.63
N LEU A 353 2.67 -10.68 -2.62
CA LEU A 353 2.11 -10.59 -1.27
C LEU A 353 2.21 -9.16 -0.72
N SER A 354 3.38 -8.52 -0.81
CA SER A 354 3.58 -7.12 -0.38
C SER A 354 2.65 -6.13 -1.07
N ARG A 355 2.42 -6.28 -2.38
CA ARG A 355 1.49 -5.39 -3.12
C ARG A 355 0.04 -5.68 -2.77
N MET A 356 -0.34 -6.96 -2.70
CA MET A 356 -1.73 -7.36 -2.53
C MET A 356 -2.22 -7.15 -1.10
N ILE A 357 -1.40 -7.37 -0.08
CA ILE A 357 -1.81 -7.14 1.32
C ILE A 357 -2.23 -5.69 1.58
N ALA A 358 -1.66 -4.73 0.84
CA ALA A 358 -1.99 -3.32 0.90
C ALA A 358 -3.28 -2.93 0.13
N ARG A 359 -3.81 -3.82 -0.73
CA ARG A 359 -4.89 -3.50 -1.69
C ARG A 359 -6.16 -4.32 -1.49
N VAL A 360 -6.07 -5.55 -0.96
CA VAL A 360 -7.24 -6.42 -0.82
C VAL A 360 -8.22 -5.89 0.24
N PRO A 361 -9.54 -6.09 0.04
CA PRO A 361 -10.55 -5.84 1.07
C PRO A 361 -10.31 -6.68 2.33
N GLU A 362 -10.77 -6.19 3.49
CA GLU A 362 -10.59 -6.84 4.81
C GLU A 362 -11.01 -8.33 4.80
N GLN A 363 -12.15 -8.64 4.19
CA GLN A 363 -12.69 -10.00 4.09
C GLN A 363 -11.81 -10.96 3.28
N THR A 364 -10.96 -10.45 2.38
CA THR A 364 -10.13 -11.23 1.47
C THR A 364 -8.70 -11.40 1.99
N VAL A 365 -8.30 -10.63 3.01
CA VAL A 365 -6.93 -10.64 3.58
C VAL A 365 -6.46 -12.05 3.92
N THR A 366 -7.32 -12.86 4.53
CA THR A 366 -6.95 -14.22 4.97
C THR A 366 -6.59 -15.15 3.80
N ALA A 367 -7.10 -14.90 2.59
CA ALA A 367 -6.81 -15.71 1.41
C ALA A 367 -5.35 -15.63 0.95
N LEU A 368 -4.65 -14.54 1.31
CA LEU A 368 -3.23 -14.36 0.96
C LEU A 368 -2.30 -15.27 1.75
N PHE A 369 -2.74 -15.80 2.90
CA PHE A 369 -1.93 -16.63 3.80
C PHE A 369 -2.07 -18.12 3.44
N SER A 370 -1.74 -18.46 2.20
CA SER A 370 -1.91 -19.77 1.60
C SER A 370 -0.83 -20.79 2.04
N PRO A 371 -1.06 -22.11 1.87
CA PRO A 371 -0.23 -23.15 2.48
C PRO A 371 1.26 -23.11 2.07
N ASN A 372 1.55 -23.04 0.77
CA ASN A 372 2.94 -23.08 0.29
C ASN A 372 3.66 -21.75 0.54
N LEU A 373 2.95 -20.64 0.41
CA LEU A 373 3.43 -19.31 0.77
C LEU A 373 3.81 -19.26 2.24
N MET A 374 2.92 -19.65 3.16
CA MET A 374 3.20 -19.62 4.60
C MET A 374 4.37 -20.51 4.99
N ARG A 375 4.43 -21.73 4.44
CA ARG A 375 5.57 -22.63 4.63
C ARG A 375 6.86 -21.97 4.14
N THR A 376 6.85 -21.34 2.96
CA THR A 376 8.03 -20.69 2.39
C THR A 376 8.43 -19.46 3.19
N LEU A 377 7.47 -18.63 3.61
CA LEU A 377 7.67 -17.43 4.42
C LEU A 377 8.36 -17.79 5.75
N ILE A 378 7.77 -18.70 6.53
CA ILE A 378 8.31 -19.15 7.82
C ILE A 378 9.72 -19.71 7.65
N ASN A 379 9.92 -20.53 6.62
CA ASN A 379 11.23 -21.10 6.32
C ASN A 379 12.24 -20.00 5.99
N GLN A 380 11.98 -19.17 4.97
CA GLN A 380 12.95 -18.19 4.49
C GLN A 380 13.28 -17.11 5.53
N SER A 381 12.35 -16.78 6.44
CA SER A 381 12.62 -15.83 7.53
C SER A 381 13.55 -16.39 8.62
N LYS A 382 13.63 -17.72 8.82
CA LYS A 382 14.30 -18.32 10.00
C LYS A 382 15.82 -18.07 10.12
N LYS A 383 16.54 -17.95 9.00
CA LYS A 383 18.00 -17.77 9.00
C LYS A 383 18.43 -16.76 7.92
N GLU A 384 19.42 -15.94 8.25
CA GLU A 384 19.94 -14.87 7.40
C GLU A 384 20.70 -15.36 6.16
N ASP A 385 21.26 -16.57 6.21
CA ASP A 385 22.01 -17.22 5.12
C ASP A 385 21.12 -17.73 3.98
N ARG A 386 19.79 -17.70 4.15
CA ARG A 386 18.85 -18.17 3.12
C ARG A 386 18.71 -17.13 2.01
N PHE A 387 18.77 -17.59 0.76
CA PHE A 387 18.68 -16.74 -0.44
C PHE A 387 17.50 -15.75 -0.45
N LEU A 388 16.35 -16.11 0.13
CA LEU A 388 15.15 -15.26 0.12
C LEU A 388 14.86 -14.61 1.47
N HIS A 389 15.82 -14.59 2.39
CA HIS A 389 15.64 -14.04 3.73
C HIS A 389 15.15 -12.58 3.68
N SER A 390 15.87 -11.71 2.98
CA SER A 390 15.52 -10.30 2.83
C SER A 390 14.14 -10.10 2.18
N ALA A 391 13.83 -10.88 1.13
CA ALA A 391 12.52 -10.82 0.46
C ALA A 391 11.36 -11.26 1.39
N ALA A 392 11.58 -12.30 2.20
CA ALA A 392 10.60 -12.78 3.17
C ALA A 392 10.36 -11.75 4.29
N LEU A 393 11.42 -11.12 4.80
CA LEU A 393 11.29 -10.06 5.81
C LEU A 393 10.58 -8.82 5.25
N ALA A 394 10.89 -8.40 4.02
CA ALA A 394 10.19 -7.29 3.37
C ALA A 394 8.67 -7.57 3.21
N ALA A 395 8.31 -8.82 2.90
CA ALA A 395 6.93 -9.24 2.84
C ALA A 395 6.25 -9.20 4.23
N LEU A 396 6.93 -9.65 5.29
CA LEU A 396 6.44 -9.54 6.66
C LEU A 396 6.26 -8.08 7.10
N SER A 397 7.20 -7.19 6.77
CA SER A 397 7.05 -5.76 7.05
C SER A 397 5.82 -5.15 6.36
N SER A 398 5.49 -5.62 5.14
CA SER A 398 4.27 -5.19 4.45
C SER A 398 2.99 -5.69 5.16
N VAL A 399 3.03 -6.91 5.71
CA VAL A 399 1.94 -7.48 6.52
C VAL A 399 1.75 -6.72 7.83
N GLN A 400 2.84 -6.39 8.52
CA GLN A 400 2.82 -5.57 9.74
C GLN A 400 2.23 -4.19 9.47
N LEU A 401 2.71 -3.52 8.40
CA LEU A 401 2.24 -2.20 8.01
C LEU A 401 0.73 -2.21 7.71
N ARG A 402 0.20 -3.25 7.06
CA ARG A 402 -1.24 -3.38 6.81
C ARG A 402 -2.04 -3.46 8.12
N ALA A 403 -1.58 -4.30 9.06
CA ALA A 403 -2.23 -4.45 10.35
C ALA A 403 -2.19 -3.16 11.19
N GLU A 404 -1.12 -2.36 11.07
CA GLU A 404 -0.98 -1.07 11.75
C GLU A 404 -1.88 0.04 11.18
N GLN A 405 -2.11 0.02 9.87
CA GLN A 405 -2.87 1.08 9.18
C GLN A 405 -4.38 0.87 9.22
N ASP A 406 -4.83 -0.39 9.34
CA ASP A 406 -6.24 -0.77 9.24
C ASP A 406 -6.62 -1.73 10.37
N ASP A 407 -7.22 -1.15 11.41
CA ASP A 407 -7.69 -1.83 12.62
C ASP A 407 -8.55 -3.08 12.31
N GLY A 408 -9.36 -3.06 11.24
CA GLY A 408 -10.19 -4.22 10.85
C GLY A 408 -9.37 -5.44 10.42
N THR A 409 -8.20 -5.20 9.80
CA THR A 409 -7.36 -6.28 9.26
C THR A 409 -6.45 -6.93 10.29
N ALA A 410 -6.14 -6.24 11.40
CA ALA A 410 -5.21 -6.73 12.42
C ALA A 410 -5.61 -8.11 12.97
N VAL A 411 -6.91 -8.30 13.27
CA VAL A 411 -7.44 -9.58 13.76
C VAL A 411 -7.27 -10.68 12.71
N SER A 412 -7.68 -10.41 11.48
CA SER A 412 -7.62 -11.37 10.37
C SER A 412 -6.18 -11.81 10.06
N ILE A 413 -5.24 -10.86 10.06
CA ILE A 413 -3.81 -11.13 9.87
C ILE A 413 -3.26 -11.93 11.05
N PHE A 414 -3.55 -11.52 12.29
CA PHE A 414 -3.06 -12.23 13.48
C PHE A 414 -3.54 -13.69 13.51
N VAL A 415 -4.83 -13.92 13.23
CA VAL A 415 -5.40 -15.27 13.15
C VAL A 415 -4.74 -16.09 12.04
N ALA A 416 -4.53 -15.50 10.86
CA ALA A 416 -3.89 -16.19 9.74
C ALA A 416 -2.43 -16.57 10.01
N LEU A 417 -1.68 -15.74 10.74
CA LEU A 417 -0.29 -16.02 11.14
C LEU A 417 -0.18 -17.06 12.27
N THR A 418 -1.22 -17.23 13.08
CA THR A 418 -1.20 -18.10 14.27
C THR A 418 -1.96 -19.42 14.11
N SER A 419 -2.74 -19.58 13.05
CA SER A 419 -3.64 -20.73 12.86
C SER A 419 -3.49 -21.38 11.49
N LYS A 420 -3.98 -22.60 11.32
CA LYS A 420 -3.98 -23.39 10.06
C LYS A 420 -2.58 -23.59 9.45
N HIS A 421 -2.11 -22.63 8.66
CA HIS A 421 -0.81 -22.67 7.97
C HIS A 421 0.26 -21.84 8.69
N GLY A 422 -0.16 -21.05 9.68
CA GLY A 422 0.71 -20.32 10.59
C GLY A 422 1.18 -21.16 11.78
N SER A 423 1.70 -20.48 12.79
CA SER A 423 2.06 -21.09 14.07
C SER A 423 1.95 -20.05 15.17
N ILE A 424 1.42 -20.42 16.34
CA ILE A 424 1.42 -19.53 17.50
C ILE A 424 2.84 -19.17 17.98
N GLU A 425 3.83 -19.97 17.60
CA GLU A 425 5.25 -19.75 17.88
C GLU A 425 5.94 -19.01 16.73
N PHE A 426 5.17 -18.31 15.88
CA PHE A 426 5.63 -17.64 14.65
C PHE A 426 6.92 -16.86 14.88
N ASP A 427 6.89 -15.90 15.78
CA ASP A 427 8.01 -15.00 16.09
C ASP A 427 9.25 -15.74 16.58
N ARG A 428 9.06 -16.81 17.35
CA ARG A 428 10.17 -17.66 17.80
C ARG A 428 10.80 -18.43 16.64
N ILE A 429 9.99 -18.95 15.72
CA ILE A 429 10.45 -19.73 14.58
C ILE A 429 11.13 -18.83 13.53
N THR A 430 10.54 -17.68 13.23
CA THR A 430 11.03 -16.72 12.23
C THR A 430 12.09 -15.77 12.79
N LYS A 431 12.28 -15.74 14.12
CA LYS A 431 13.12 -14.77 14.83
C LYS A 431 12.70 -13.32 14.55
N THR A 432 11.38 -13.09 14.43
CA THR A 432 10.78 -11.76 14.24
C THR A 432 10.00 -11.30 15.46
N ARG A 433 9.44 -10.10 15.41
CA ARG A 433 8.49 -9.57 16.41
C ARG A 433 7.16 -9.18 15.76
N THR A 434 6.74 -9.93 14.76
CA THR A 434 5.56 -9.68 13.92
C THR A 434 4.29 -9.73 14.74
N LEU A 435 4.09 -10.79 15.54
CA LEU A 435 2.89 -10.92 16.37
C LEU A 435 2.88 -9.87 17.48
N ASP A 436 4.03 -9.67 18.13
CA ASP A 436 4.23 -8.64 19.16
C ASP A 436 3.89 -7.22 18.63
N GLN A 437 4.34 -6.88 17.42
CA GLN A 437 4.09 -5.57 16.81
C GLN A 437 2.62 -5.37 16.43
N ILE A 438 1.96 -6.40 15.90
CA ILE A 438 0.52 -6.36 15.62
C ILE A 438 -0.27 -6.13 16.91
N LEU A 439 0.09 -6.81 18.01
CA LEU A 439 -0.55 -6.60 19.31
C LEU A 439 -0.29 -5.19 19.86
N ALA A 440 0.92 -4.65 19.68
CA ALA A 440 1.27 -3.31 20.15
C ALA A 440 0.50 -2.20 19.42
N SER A 441 0.13 -2.41 18.16
CA SER A 441 -0.57 -1.42 17.32
C SER A 441 -2.10 -1.55 17.36
N ALA A 442 -2.65 -2.77 17.41
CA ALA A 442 -4.09 -3.04 17.32
C ALA A 442 -4.94 -2.24 18.32
N ASP A 443 -6.11 -1.75 17.91
CA ASP A 443 -7.04 -1.04 18.79
C ASP A 443 -7.68 -1.95 19.86
N ASP A 444 -8.32 -1.36 20.88
CA ASP A 444 -8.88 -2.09 22.03
C ASP A 444 -9.93 -3.15 21.64
N LYS A 445 -10.72 -2.93 20.58
CA LYS A 445 -11.72 -3.89 20.10
C LYS A 445 -11.03 -5.07 19.41
N SER A 446 -10.05 -4.78 18.57
CA SER A 446 -9.25 -5.79 17.87
C SER A 446 -8.42 -6.62 18.85
N LEU A 447 -7.80 -5.98 19.85
CA LEU A 447 -7.13 -6.66 20.96
C LEU A 447 -8.07 -7.60 21.70
N THR A 448 -9.30 -7.17 21.99
CA THR A 448 -10.29 -8.03 22.67
C THR A 448 -10.57 -9.28 21.82
N LYS A 449 -10.75 -9.14 20.51
CA LYS A 449 -10.94 -10.29 19.60
C LYS A 449 -9.71 -11.19 19.54
N ILE A 450 -8.51 -10.63 19.48
CA ILE A 450 -7.24 -11.38 19.47
C ILE A 450 -7.04 -12.14 20.78
N VAL A 451 -7.32 -11.53 21.93
CA VAL A 451 -7.24 -12.20 23.24
C VAL A 451 -8.18 -13.41 23.27
N ARG A 452 -9.43 -13.29 22.79
CA ARG A 452 -10.35 -14.45 22.70
C ARG A 452 -9.82 -15.56 21.82
N HIS A 453 -9.22 -15.20 20.69
CA HIS A 453 -8.55 -16.17 19.81
C HIS A 453 -7.42 -16.89 20.53
N LEU A 454 -6.54 -16.16 21.21
CA LEU A 454 -5.47 -16.72 22.05
C LEU A 454 -6.00 -17.64 23.15
N SER A 455 -7.05 -17.24 23.87
CA SER A 455 -7.69 -18.07 24.90
C SER A 455 -8.23 -19.37 24.31
N SER A 456 -8.78 -19.34 23.09
CA SER A 456 -9.24 -20.56 22.41
C SER A 456 -8.09 -21.52 22.08
N LEU A 457 -6.92 -20.98 21.70
CA LEU A 457 -5.72 -21.77 21.40
C LEU A 457 -5.06 -22.35 22.67
N ILE A 458 -5.27 -21.76 23.86
CA ILE A 458 -4.83 -22.38 25.11
C ILE A 458 -5.59 -23.68 25.36
N LEU A 459 -6.91 -23.67 25.09
CA LEU A 459 -7.78 -24.83 25.24
C LEU A 459 -7.52 -25.87 24.16
N ARG A 460 -7.24 -25.44 22.93
CA ARG A 460 -6.97 -26.29 21.77
C ARG A 460 -5.67 -25.84 21.10
N PRO A 461 -4.51 -26.28 21.61
CA PRO A 461 -3.21 -25.87 21.07
C PRO A 461 -2.87 -26.54 19.74
N GLU A 462 -3.82 -27.17 19.03
CA GLU A 462 -3.64 -27.85 17.74
C GLU A 462 -2.54 -28.93 17.75
N THR A 463 -2.40 -29.65 18.86
CA THR A 463 -1.47 -30.78 19.03
C THR A 463 -1.99 -31.70 20.13
N GLU A 464 -1.72 -33.00 20.02
CA GLU A 464 -2.04 -34.00 21.06
C GLU A 464 -0.86 -34.23 22.01
N GLU A 465 0.35 -33.81 21.64
CA GLU A 465 1.55 -33.96 22.46
C GLU A 465 1.59 -32.94 23.60
N GLN A 466 1.70 -33.42 24.85
CA GLN A 466 1.71 -32.56 26.03
C GLN A 466 2.86 -31.53 26.04
N SER A 467 4.06 -31.93 25.62
CA SER A 467 5.23 -31.04 25.59
C SER A 467 5.07 -29.91 24.56
N ALA A 468 4.55 -30.22 23.37
CA ALA A 468 4.25 -29.24 22.34
C ALA A 468 3.09 -28.32 22.77
N ALA A 469 2.05 -28.88 23.41
CA ALA A 469 0.94 -28.11 23.97
C ALA A 469 1.42 -27.10 25.02
N ASP A 470 2.30 -27.53 25.93
CA ASP A 470 2.88 -26.68 26.96
C ASP A 470 3.75 -25.56 26.36
N SER A 471 4.57 -25.85 25.35
CA SER A 471 5.35 -24.84 24.62
C SER A 471 4.46 -23.79 23.93
N ARG A 472 3.39 -24.23 23.26
CA ARG A 472 2.43 -23.34 22.61
C ARG A 472 1.68 -22.47 23.62
N ARG A 473 1.27 -23.03 24.75
CA ARG A 473 0.65 -22.27 25.86
C ARG A 473 1.59 -21.24 26.46
N GLN A 474 2.87 -21.58 26.61
CA GLN A 474 3.89 -20.63 27.03
C GLN A 474 4.01 -19.47 26.03
N ALA A 475 4.07 -19.75 24.73
CA ALA A 475 4.10 -18.70 23.70
C ALA A 475 2.86 -17.79 23.78
N ILE A 476 1.67 -18.35 23.99
CA ILE A 476 0.44 -17.56 24.18
C ILE A 476 0.54 -16.69 25.44
N ALA A 477 0.97 -17.25 26.56
CA ALA A 477 1.11 -16.51 27.82
C ALA A 477 2.12 -15.36 27.71
N ASP A 478 3.22 -15.58 26.97
CA ASP A 478 4.21 -14.55 26.67
C ASP A 478 3.60 -13.43 25.80
N LEU A 479 2.78 -13.76 24.78
CA LEU A 479 2.06 -12.76 23.97
C LEU A 479 1.05 -11.96 24.79
N LEU A 480 0.29 -12.60 25.68
CA LEU A 480 -0.65 -11.95 26.59
C LEU A 480 0.09 -10.99 27.55
N LEU A 481 1.20 -11.44 28.13
CA LEU A 481 2.05 -10.59 28.98
C LEU A 481 2.63 -9.41 28.20
N ASN A 482 3.13 -9.65 26.98
CA ASN A 482 3.69 -8.61 26.14
C ASN A 482 2.65 -7.58 25.74
N THR A 483 1.40 -8.00 25.49
CA THR A 483 0.28 -7.07 25.27
C THR A 483 0.14 -6.12 26.46
N VAL A 484 0.12 -6.62 27.70
CA VAL A 484 0.06 -5.78 28.91
C VAL A 484 1.32 -4.90 29.06
N LYS A 485 2.52 -5.44 28.82
CA LYS A 485 3.78 -4.70 28.97
C LYS A 485 3.96 -3.57 27.97
N GLN A 486 3.58 -3.79 26.72
CA GLN A 486 3.85 -2.90 25.61
C GLN A 486 2.68 -1.96 25.29
N TYR A 487 1.51 -2.16 25.91
CA TYR A 487 0.37 -1.27 25.72
C TYR A 487 0.70 0.16 26.19
N LYS A 488 0.68 1.12 25.25
CA LYS A 488 1.05 2.53 25.52
C LYS A 488 -0.14 3.42 25.85
N ARG A 489 -1.37 2.97 25.58
CA ARG A 489 -2.59 3.80 25.62
C ARG A 489 -3.35 3.71 26.95
N TYR A 490 -2.64 3.47 28.05
CA TYR A 490 -3.24 3.24 29.37
C TYR A 490 -4.06 4.43 29.88
N GLU A 491 -3.60 5.67 29.67
CA GLU A 491 -4.31 6.87 30.12
C GLU A 491 -5.71 6.97 29.49
N LYS A 492 -5.77 6.94 28.15
CA LYS A 492 -7.04 6.97 27.39
C LYS A 492 -7.94 5.78 27.71
N PHE A 493 -7.36 4.59 27.90
CA PHE A 493 -8.10 3.39 28.29
C PHE A 493 -8.69 3.53 29.69
N ASN A 494 -7.95 4.12 30.62
CA ASN A 494 -8.37 4.34 31.99
C ASN A 494 -9.63 5.22 32.05
N GLU A 495 -9.58 6.38 31.39
CA GLU A 495 -10.66 7.36 31.36
C GLU A 495 -11.94 6.79 30.73
N LYS A 496 -11.80 6.07 29.62
CA LYS A 496 -12.95 5.66 28.80
C LYS A 496 -13.59 4.34 29.22
N VAL A 497 -12.77 3.41 29.71
CA VAL A 497 -13.13 2.00 29.92
C VAL A 497 -12.91 1.57 31.36
N PHE A 498 -11.68 1.62 31.86
CA PHE A 498 -11.34 1.01 33.15
C PHE A 498 -12.05 1.67 34.33
N LEU A 499 -12.13 3.00 34.38
CA LEU A 499 -12.79 3.70 35.49
C LEU A 499 -14.29 3.41 35.57
N LYS A 500 -14.94 3.16 34.42
CA LYS A 500 -16.34 2.71 34.38
C LYS A 500 -16.47 1.30 34.93
N GLU A 501 -15.53 0.41 34.61
CA GLU A 501 -15.48 -0.93 35.18
C GLU A 501 -15.30 -0.89 36.71
N VAL A 502 -14.37 -0.06 37.21
CA VAL A 502 -14.19 0.20 38.65
C VAL A 502 -15.48 0.73 39.28
N THR A 503 -16.15 1.68 38.63
CA THR A 503 -17.40 2.26 39.13
C THR A 503 -18.51 1.21 39.21
N HIS A 504 -18.71 0.42 38.14
CA HIS A 504 -19.69 -0.66 38.12
C HIS A 504 -19.41 -1.73 39.19
N ARG A 505 -18.13 -2.01 39.44
CA ARG A 505 -17.72 -2.89 40.53
C ARG A 505 -18.11 -2.34 41.89
N ARG A 506 -17.78 -1.08 42.18
CA ARG A 506 -18.14 -0.41 43.45
C ARG A 506 -19.64 -0.31 43.66
N GLN A 507 -20.41 -0.24 42.57
CA GLN A 507 -21.89 -0.30 42.58
C GLN A 507 -22.45 -1.72 42.79
N GLY A 508 -21.61 -2.74 42.96
CA GLY A 508 -22.07 -4.11 43.20
C GLY A 508 -22.67 -4.80 41.96
N ARG A 509 -22.49 -4.27 40.75
CA ARG A 509 -23.01 -4.92 39.53
C ARG A 509 -22.36 -6.29 39.35
N ALA A 510 -23.15 -7.28 38.93
CA ALA A 510 -22.64 -8.63 38.71
C ALA A 510 -21.50 -8.60 37.67
N PRO A 511 -20.47 -9.46 37.80
CA PRO A 511 -19.37 -9.53 36.83
C PRO A 511 -19.83 -9.75 35.38
N GLU A 512 -20.98 -10.39 35.21
CA GLU A 512 -21.60 -10.80 33.94
C GLU A 512 -22.22 -9.59 33.21
N ASP A 513 -22.66 -8.59 33.97
CA ASP A 513 -23.25 -7.33 33.47
C ASP A 513 -22.18 -6.29 33.10
N ARG A 514 -20.90 -6.58 33.39
CA ARG A 514 -19.78 -5.67 33.10
C ARG A 514 -19.29 -5.93 31.68
N LYS A 515 -19.21 -4.89 30.85
CA LYS A 515 -18.69 -5.00 29.49
C LYS A 515 -17.26 -5.53 29.50
N SER A 516 -17.05 -6.65 28.81
CA SER A 516 -15.74 -7.26 28.66
C SER A 516 -14.80 -6.39 27.81
N ASN A 517 -13.51 -6.42 28.14
CA ASN A 517 -12.45 -5.71 27.46
C ASN A 517 -11.17 -6.55 27.43
N TRP A 518 -10.22 -6.20 26.56
CA TRP A 518 -9.00 -6.98 26.35
C TRP A 518 -8.20 -7.24 27.64
N LEU A 519 -8.10 -6.26 28.55
CA LEU A 519 -7.32 -6.38 29.78
C LEU A 519 -8.01 -7.34 30.75
N ARG A 520 -9.32 -7.17 30.95
CA ARG A 520 -10.13 -8.07 31.77
C ARG A 520 -10.06 -9.51 31.26
N GLU A 521 -10.23 -9.72 29.96
CA GLU A 521 -10.19 -11.06 29.35
C GLU A 521 -8.80 -11.69 29.43
N THR A 522 -7.75 -10.88 29.31
CA THR A 522 -6.36 -11.33 29.50
C THR A 522 -6.15 -11.84 30.93
N LEU A 523 -6.50 -11.02 31.94
CA LEU A 523 -6.34 -11.40 33.34
C LEU A 523 -7.22 -12.59 33.72
N GLU A 524 -8.46 -12.62 33.23
CA GLU A 524 -9.40 -13.73 33.46
C GLU A 524 -8.85 -15.03 32.87
N THR A 525 -8.32 -15.00 31.64
CA THR A 525 -7.68 -16.17 31.01
C THR A 525 -6.48 -16.67 31.83
N LEU A 526 -5.59 -15.76 32.26
CA LEU A 526 -4.43 -16.11 33.08
C LEU A 526 -4.85 -16.72 34.42
N VAL A 527 -5.86 -16.14 35.09
CA VAL A 527 -6.42 -16.64 36.35
C VAL A 527 -7.00 -18.03 36.21
N GLU A 528 -7.83 -18.26 35.19
CA GLU A 528 -8.43 -19.58 34.94
C GLU A 528 -7.36 -20.65 34.71
N CYS A 529 -6.36 -20.35 33.87
CA CYS A 529 -5.27 -21.28 33.59
C CYS A 529 -4.35 -21.51 34.80
N ALA A 530 -4.12 -20.48 35.61
CA ALA A 530 -3.24 -20.53 36.78
C ALA A 530 -3.83 -21.31 37.97
N TYR A 531 -5.13 -21.13 38.25
CA TYR A 531 -5.72 -21.54 39.53
C TYR A 531 -6.90 -22.50 39.41
N PHE A 532 -7.43 -22.75 38.22
CA PHE A 532 -8.65 -23.55 38.06
C PHE A 532 -8.49 -24.74 37.11
N VAL A 533 -9.19 -25.83 37.42
CA VAL A 533 -9.41 -26.99 36.55
C VAL A 533 -10.89 -27.03 36.13
N PRO A 534 -11.23 -27.45 34.91
CA PRO A 534 -12.61 -27.72 34.56
C PRO A 534 -13.20 -28.82 35.45
N ALA A 535 -14.41 -28.60 35.96
CA ALA A 535 -15.17 -29.62 36.68
C ALA A 535 -15.65 -30.73 35.71
N GLN A 536 -16.01 -31.90 36.24
CA GLN A 536 -16.43 -33.06 35.41
C GLN A 536 -17.70 -32.79 34.58
N ASN A 537 -18.56 -31.87 35.03
CA ASN A 537 -19.78 -31.44 34.35
C ASN A 537 -19.58 -30.23 33.42
N ALA A 538 -18.34 -29.78 33.20
CA ALA A 538 -18.05 -28.63 32.36
C ALA A 538 -18.32 -28.92 30.87
N ASP A 539 -18.65 -27.87 30.12
CA ASP A 539 -18.87 -28.00 28.67
C ASP A 539 -17.57 -28.50 28.00
N THR A 540 -17.67 -29.51 27.13
CA THR A 540 -16.51 -30.11 26.43
C THR A 540 -15.64 -29.09 25.69
N LYS A 541 -16.26 -28.02 25.17
CA LYS A 541 -15.56 -26.89 24.52
C LYS A 541 -14.65 -26.11 25.47
N LYS A 542 -14.93 -26.11 26.77
CA LYS A 542 -14.15 -25.42 27.81
C LYS A 542 -13.10 -26.30 28.48
N MET A 543 -13.13 -27.62 28.24
CA MET A 543 -12.13 -28.54 28.75
C MET A 543 -10.86 -28.45 27.89
N PRO A 544 -9.68 -28.07 28.41
CA PRO A 544 -8.43 -28.06 27.65
C PRO A 544 -8.04 -29.47 27.19
N LEU A 545 -7.61 -29.59 25.94
CA LEU A 545 -7.12 -30.86 25.37
C LEU A 545 -5.85 -30.57 24.57
N PRO A 546 -4.67 -31.10 24.97
CA PRO A 546 -4.38 -31.87 26.19
C PRO A 546 -4.66 -31.09 27.49
N ALA A 547 -4.66 -31.73 28.65
CA ALA A 547 -4.87 -31.02 29.93
C ALA A 547 -3.78 -29.95 30.16
N ILE A 548 -4.08 -28.91 30.95
CA ILE A 548 -3.06 -27.93 31.37
C ILE A 548 -2.24 -28.57 32.48
N SER A 549 -0.94 -28.79 32.22
CA SER A 549 0.01 -29.38 33.17
C SER A 549 0.32 -28.44 34.34
N ASP A 550 0.76 -28.98 35.47
CA ASP A 550 1.15 -28.17 36.64
C ASP A 550 2.27 -27.19 36.32
N ARG A 551 3.22 -27.59 35.47
CA ARG A 551 4.27 -26.70 34.94
C ARG A 551 3.67 -25.51 34.20
N SER A 552 2.71 -25.74 33.31
CA SER A 552 2.00 -24.66 32.60
C SER A 552 1.25 -23.77 33.59
N ARG A 553 0.63 -24.32 34.64
CA ARG A 553 -0.05 -23.53 35.68
C ARG A 553 0.89 -22.58 36.41
N THR A 554 2.03 -23.07 36.88
CA THR A 554 3.05 -22.23 37.53
C THR A 554 3.53 -21.12 36.59
N MET A 555 3.77 -21.44 35.31
CA MET A 555 4.12 -20.43 34.31
C MET A 555 3.02 -19.37 34.16
N PHE A 556 1.74 -19.75 34.09
CA PHE A 556 0.63 -18.78 34.06
C PHE A 556 0.56 -17.90 35.32
N GLN A 557 0.87 -18.45 36.51
CA GLN A 557 0.95 -17.68 37.76
C GLN A 557 2.07 -16.62 37.71
N GLU A 558 3.25 -16.97 37.19
CA GLU A 558 4.37 -16.04 36.99
C GLU A 558 4.02 -14.92 36.01
N ARG A 559 3.33 -15.26 34.91
CA ARG A 559 2.88 -14.27 33.90
C ARG A 559 1.80 -13.35 34.45
N LEU A 560 0.84 -13.88 35.20
CA LEU A 560 -0.15 -13.07 35.92
C LEU A 560 0.52 -12.10 36.89
N SER A 561 1.47 -12.58 37.69
CA SER A 561 2.22 -11.73 38.62
C SER A 561 2.98 -10.63 37.89
N SER A 562 3.63 -10.96 36.76
CA SER A 562 4.32 -9.98 35.92
C SER A 562 3.38 -8.94 35.32
N CYS A 563 2.17 -9.33 34.91
CA CYS A 563 1.13 -8.40 34.48
C CYS A 563 0.76 -7.44 35.60
N LEU A 564 0.50 -7.97 36.81
CA LEU A 564 0.14 -7.16 37.98
C LEU A 564 1.24 -6.15 38.32
N THR A 565 2.50 -6.56 38.36
CA THR A 565 3.64 -5.65 38.59
C THR A 565 3.66 -4.51 37.58
N LYS A 566 3.49 -4.81 36.29
CA LYS A 566 3.45 -3.77 35.25
C LYS A 566 2.27 -2.81 35.41
N LEU A 567 1.11 -3.34 35.81
CA LEU A 567 -0.14 -2.59 35.95
C LEU A 567 -0.14 -1.66 37.16
N LEU A 568 0.65 -1.95 38.20
CA LEU A 568 0.88 -1.03 39.33
C LEU A 568 1.44 0.32 38.84
N ASP A 569 2.29 0.29 37.81
CA ASP A 569 2.89 1.49 37.20
C ASP A 569 2.02 2.11 36.09
N ALA A 570 0.96 1.43 35.63
CA ALA A 570 0.15 1.84 34.49
C ALA A 570 -0.86 2.97 34.81
N LYS A 571 -0.88 3.48 36.05
CA LYS A 571 -1.81 4.53 36.53
C LYS A 571 -3.29 4.24 36.20
N LEU A 572 -3.70 2.98 36.32
CA LEU A 572 -5.08 2.54 36.13
C LEU A 572 -5.85 2.59 37.45
N GLY A 573 -6.86 3.46 37.53
CA GLY A 573 -7.61 3.68 38.77
C GLY A 573 -6.70 3.93 39.98
N ALA A 574 -7.15 3.50 41.17
CA ALA A 574 -6.29 3.37 42.33
C ALA A 574 -5.37 2.15 42.20
N ARG A 575 -4.20 2.19 42.86
CA ARG A 575 -3.20 1.10 42.81
C ARG A 575 -3.77 -0.29 43.15
N SER A 576 -4.78 -0.35 44.02
CA SER A 576 -5.44 -1.58 44.42
C SER A 576 -6.54 -2.05 43.46
N ASP A 577 -7.03 -1.22 42.53
CA ASP A 577 -8.22 -1.53 41.74
C ASP A 577 -8.01 -2.73 40.78
N VAL A 578 -6.81 -2.92 40.26
CA VAL A 578 -6.45 -4.08 39.42
C VAL A 578 -6.30 -5.35 40.27
N ALA A 579 -5.66 -5.25 41.43
CA ALA A 579 -5.50 -6.38 42.35
C ALA A 579 -6.85 -6.88 42.87
N LEU A 580 -7.73 -5.95 43.27
CA LEU A 580 -9.10 -6.26 43.69
C LEU A 580 -9.91 -6.92 42.57
N MET A 581 -9.73 -6.49 41.31
CA MET A 581 -10.38 -7.14 40.17
C MET A 581 -9.97 -8.61 40.05
N VAL A 582 -8.67 -8.93 40.16
CA VAL A 582 -8.17 -10.31 40.07
C VAL A 582 -8.66 -11.15 41.25
N ILE A 583 -8.65 -10.60 42.47
CA ILE A 583 -9.17 -11.29 43.66
C ILE A 583 -10.66 -11.59 43.51
N GLU A 584 -11.46 -10.66 43.00
CA GLU A 584 -12.88 -10.88 42.70
C GLU A 584 -13.10 -11.96 41.63
N MET A 585 -12.26 -12.01 40.59
CA MET A 585 -12.31 -13.07 39.57
C MET A 585 -12.12 -14.45 40.21
N ILE A 586 -11.10 -14.60 41.07
CA ILE A 586 -10.83 -15.85 41.80
C ILE A 586 -12.01 -16.19 42.72
N ARG A 587 -12.50 -15.22 43.50
CA ARG A 587 -13.62 -15.44 44.44
C ARG A 587 -14.89 -15.88 43.72
N SER A 588 -15.27 -15.15 42.67
CA SER A 588 -16.51 -15.44 41.92
C SER A 588 -16.48 -16.82 41.28
N LYS A 589 -15.33 -17.21 40.69
CA LYS A 589 -15.19 -18.54 40.10
C LYS A 589 -15.13 -19.66 41.15
N SER A 590 -14.50 -19.44 42.30
CA SER A 590 -14.44 -20.44 43.37
C SER A 590 -15.77 -20.66 44.10
N SER A 591 -16.62 -19.63 44.22
CA SER A 591 -17.85 -19.68 45.03
C SER A 591 -19.13 -19.84 44.23
N LYS A 592 -19.15 -19.44 42.95
CA LYS A 592 -20.36 -19.42 42.12
C LYS A 592 -20.29 -20.32 40.88
N SER A 593 -19.11 -20.77 40.46
CA SER A 593 -19.01 -21.62 39.27
C SER A 593 -19.27 -23.07 39.61
N THR A 594 -20.25 -23.68 38.95
CA THR A 594 -20.45 -25.14 38.98
C THR A 594 -19.56 -25.88 37.97
N LYS A 595 -18.82 -25.14 37.13
CA LYS A 595 -18.06 -25.67 35.98
C LYS A 595 -16.54 -25.60 36.15
N LEU A 596 -16.04 -24.97 37.21
CA LEU A 596 -14.62 -24.80 37.50
C LEU A 596 -14.36 -25.17 38.96
N GLU A 597 -13.28 -25.91 39.21
CA GLU A 597 -12.80 -26.24 40.55
C GLU A 597 -11.41 -25.62 40.76
N LEU A 598 -11.06 -25.30 42.01
CA LEU A 598 -9.72 -24.85 42.33
C LEU A 598 -8.71 -25.98 42.08
N ALA A 599 -7.66 -25.68 41.31
CA ALA A 599 -6.55 -26.60 41.09
C ALA A 599 -5.82 -26.91 42.40
N PHE A 600 -5.75 -25.91 43.30
CA PHE A 600 -5.22 -26.08 44.65
C PHE A 600 -6.29 -26.66 45.59
N LYS A 601 -6.06 -27.87 46.07
CA LYS A 601 -6.87 -28.52 47.11
C LYS A 601 -6.35 -28.12 48.49
N ALA A 602 -6.79 -26.96 48.98
CA ALA A 602 -6.47 -26.47 50.32
C ALA A 602 -7.13 -27.31 51.42
N ASP A 603 -6.42 -27.61 52.50
CA ASP A 603 -7.00 -28.16 53.72
C ASP A 603 -7.91 -27.13 54.43
N ALA A 604 -8.79 -27.61 55.31
CA ALA A 604 -9.82 -26.78 55.97
C ALA A 604 -9.24 -25.56 56.73
N SER A 605 -8.08 -25.72 57.35
CA SER A 605 -7.38 -24.64 58.06
C SER A 605 -6.87 -23.53 57.13
N VAL A 606 -6.36 -23.90 55.95
CA VAL A 606 -5.88 -22.97 54.92
C VAL A 606 -7.06 -22.21 54.31
N ARG A 607 -8.18 -22.90 54.03
CA ARG A 607 -9.41 -22.25 53.55
C ARG A 607 -9.93 -21.20 54.55
N SER A 608 -10.03 -21.54 55.83
CA SER A 608 -10.42 -20.60 56.89
C SER A 608 -9.49 -19.39 56.97
N THR A 609 -8.19 -19.58 56.78
CA THR A 609 -7.21 -18.49 56.80
C THR A 609 -7.37 -17.57 55.58
N MET A 610 -7.60 -18.15 54.39
CA MET A 610 -7.90 -17.39 53.18
C MET A 610 -9.19 -16.58 53.33
N GLU A 611 -10.25 -17.16 53.91
CA GLU A 611 -11.52 -16.46 54.17
C GLU A 611 -11.35 -15.28 55.12
N LYS A 612 -10.59 -15.42 56.21
CA LYS A 612 -10.27 -14.31 57.13
C LYS A 612 -9.48 -13.20 56.45
N GLY A 613 -8.51 -13.56 55.61
CA GLY A 613 -7.75 -12.60 54.80
C GLY A 613 -8.64 -11.82 53.83
N LEU A 614 -9.62 -12.48 53.21
CA LEU A 614 -10.61 -11.85 52.32
C LEU A 614 -11.56 -10.92 53.09
N GLN A 615 -12.06 -11.32 54.26
CA GLN A 615 -12.89 -10.45 55.11
C GLN A 615 -12.14 -9.18 55.53
N SER A 616 -10.85 -9.31 55.83
CA SER A 616 -9.98 -8.19 56.17
C SER A 616 -9.81 -7.25 54.96
N LEU A 617 -9.65 -7.81 53.77
CA LEU A 617 -9.56 -7.04 52.53
C LEU A 617 -10.86 -6.33 52.18
N ASP A 618 -12.01 -6.98 52.36
CA ASP A 618 -13.33 -6.37 52.14
C ASP A 618 -13.51 -5.16 53.09
N ALA A 619 -13.13 -5.28 54.37
CA ALA A 619 -13.15 -4.18 55.33
C ALA A 619 -12.21 -3.00 54.95
N ILE A 620 -11.02 -3.31 54.43
CA ILE A 620 -10.07 -2.29 53.92
C ILE A 620 -10.64 -1.62 52.66
N SER A 621 -11.25 -2.38 51.76
CA SER A 621 -11.84 -1.84 50.53
C SER A 621 -13.05 -0.93 50.83
N ALA A 622 -13.86 -1.30 51.82
CA ALA A 622 -15.01 -0.51 52.28
C ALA A 622 -14.58 0.80 52.96
N SER A 623 -13.52 0.78 53.77
CA SER A 623 -13.00 1.98 54.46
C SER A 623 -12.36 2.98 53.49
N VAL A 624 -11.68 2.52 52.43
CA VAL A 624 -11.16 3.39 51.36
C VAL A 624 -12.30 4.05 50.55
N CYS A 625 -13.49 3.45 50.51
CA CYS A 625 -14.67 4.01 49.85
C CYS A 625 -15.31 5.21 50.60
N VAL A 626 -14.97 5.41 51.88
CA VAL A 626 -15.52 6.48 52.73
C VAL A 626 -14.65 7.76 52.71
N CYS A 627 -13.37 7.65 52.34
CA CYS A 627 -12.42 8.76 52.35
C CYS A 627 -12.12 9.27 50.92
N SER A 628 -13.04 10.04 50.35
CA SER A 628 -12.76 11.01 49.26
C SER A 628 -12.98 12.42 49.82
N PRO A 629 -12.16 13.43 49.50
CA PRO A 629 -12.15 14.69 50.24
C PRO A 629 -13.45 15.45 50.04
N ARG A 630 -14.17 15.73 51.14
CA ARG A 630 -15.29 16.67 51.16
C ARG A 630 -14.78 18.08 50.79
N ALA A 631 -15.61 18.78 50.04
CA ALA A 631 -15.51 20.17 49.60
C ALA A 631 -15.18 21.17 50.74
N PRO A 632 -14.66 22.38 50.43
CA PRO A 632 -14.06 23.27 51.40
C PRO A 632 -15.09 23.86 52.34
N VAL A 633 -14.81 23.79 53.64
CA VAL A 633 -15.58 24.52 54.66
C VAL A 633 -15.14 25.97 54.62
N HIS A 634 -16.07 26.85 54.28
CA HIS A 634 -15.98 28.28 54.58
C HIS A 634 -15.80 28.47 56.09
N LEU A 635 -14.69 29.08 56.50
CA LEU A 635 -14.55 29.65 57.83
C LEU A 635 -14.08 31.10 57.72
N THR A 636 -14.95 31.93 58.27
CA THR A 636 -14.97 33.38 58.42
C THR A 636 -13.74 33.92 59.14
N GLN A 637 -13.36 35.15 58.76
CA GLN A 637 -12.32 35.98 59.35
C GLN A 637 -12.54 36.23 60.85
N HIS A 638 -11.44 36.29 61.62
CA HIS A 638 -11.19 37.34 62.61
C HIS A 638 -9.66 37.53 62.85
N PRO A 639 -9.20 38.74 63.24
CA PRO A 639 -7.82 39.21 63.09
C PRO A 639 -7.02 39.22 64.40
N GLY A 640 -5.68 39.23 64.29
CA GLY A 640 -4.81 39.70 65.37
C GLY A 640 -3.35 39.25 65.30
N PHE A 641 -2.45 40.25 65.10
CA PHE A 641 -1.06 40.34 65.60
C PHE A 641 -0.01 39.29 65.13
N ASP A 642 1.25 39.60 64.79
CA ASP A 642 2.04 40.82 64.58
C ASP A 642 3.43 40.34 64.09
N ARG A 643 3.90 40.87 62.95
CA ARG A 643 5.22 41.54 62.79
C ARG A 643 6.55 40.73 62.73
N TRP A 644 7.48 41.37 62.01
CA TRP A 644 8.94 41.17 61.82
C TRP A 644 9.32 40.62 60.43
N GLN A 645 9.54 41.51 59.45
CA GLN A 645 10.78 42.27 59.09
C GLN A 645 11.49 41.56 57.92
N ARG A 646 11.39 42.03 56.67
CA ARG A 646 12.06 43.15 55.96
C ARG A 646 13.54 42.89 55.60
N ALA A 647 13.82 43.13 54.31
CA ALA A 647 15.10 43.34 53.61
C ALA A 647 15.89 42.08 53.19
N GLY A 648 16.37 41.93 51.94
CA GLY A 648 16.31 42.79 50.76
C GLY A 648 17.15 42.22 49.60
N CYS A 649 16.80 42.66 48.39
CA CYS A 649 17.62 42.86 47.19
C CYS A 649 18.39 41.71 46.50
N GLY A 650 18.09 41.55 45.20
CA GLY A 650 19.00 40.96 44.20
C GLY A 650 18.32 40.74 42.84
N ARG A 651 18.47 41.69 41.90
CA ARG A 651 17.94 41.65 40.52
C ARG A 651 18.96 41.04 39.54
N VAL A 652 18.46 40.17 38.63
CA VAL A 652 18.74 40.08 37.16
C VAL A 652 20.12 39.51 36.73
N PRO A 653 20.35 38.91 35.52
CA PRO A 653 19.51 38.72 34.32
C PRO A 653 19.41 37.29 33.72
N ALA A 654 18.52 37.18 32.73
CA ALA A 654 18.36 36.09 31.75
C ALA A 654 19.58 35.88 30.83
N PRO A 655 19.55 34.79 30.03
CA PRO A 655 19.88 34.91 28.61
C PRO A 655 18.82 34.31 27.66
N VAL A 656 18.73 34.96 26.50
CA VAL A 656 18.08 34.55 25.25
C VAL A 656 19.11 33.78 24.40
N LEU A 657 18.67 32.77 23.62
CA LEU A 657 19.17 32.28 22.31
C LEU A 657 18.37 31.00 21.94
N THR A 658 17.31 31.06 21.11
CA THR A 658 17.22 30.90 19.63
C THR A 658 17.35 29.48 19.04
N ASN A 659 16.34 29.13 18.23
CA ASN A 659 16.24 28.12 17.15
C ASN A 659 16.24 26.63 17.56
N THR A 660 15.40 25.72 17.04
CA THR A 660 14.97 25.57 15.63
C THR A 660 13.76 24.62 15.48
N SER A 661 12.98 24.83 14.41
CA SER A 661 12.19 23.87 13.61
C SER A 661 11.03 23.08 14.25
N ALA A 662 9.79 23.53 13.99
CA ALA A 662 8.60 22.68 14.00
C ALA A 662 7.93 22.74 12.61
N SER A 663 7.71 21.56 12.06
CA SER A 663 7.22 21.24 10.73
C SER A 663 5.72 21.52 10.57
N LEU A 664 5.39 22.23 9.49
CA LEU A 664 4.03 22.47 9.00
C LEU A 664 3.45 21.20 8.36
N GLN A 665 2.46 20.59 9.03
CA GLN A 665 1.59 19.57 8.46
C GLN A 665 0.56 20.20 7.51
N TRP A 666 0.69 19.95 6.21
CA TRP A 666 -0.35 20.25 5.22
C TRP A 666 -1.33 19.08 5.10
N ARG A 667 -2.55 19.29 5.62
CA ARG A 667 -3.74 18.48 5.31
C ARG A 667 -4.24 18.82 3.90
N ARG A 668 -4.15 17.89 2.94
CA ARG A 668 -4.93 17.97 1.70
C ARG A 668 -6.33 17.41 1.93
N ARG A 669 -7.33 18.30 1.89
CA ARG A 669 -8.75 17.96 1.73
C ARG A 669 -8.99 17.55 0.27
N ARG A 670 -9.68 16.41 0.08
CA ARG A 670 -10.31 16.01 -1.18
C ARG A 670 -11.63 16.77 -1.31
N CYS A 671 -11.80 17.52 -2.39
CA CYS A 671 -13.11 17.89 -2.90
C CYS A 671 -13.49 16.90 -4.01
N HIS A 672 -14.59 16.21 -3.79
CA HIS A 672 -15.38 15.56 -4.84
C HIS A 672 -16.29 16.64 -5.41
N ASP A 673 -16.26 16.85 -6.72
CA ASP A 673 -17.39 17.41 -7.44
C ASP A 673 -18.05 16.32 -8.27
N ALA A 674 -19.37 16.29 -8.13
CA ALA A 674 -20.30 15.46 -8.87
C ALA A 674 -20.90 16.30 -9.99
N ARG A 675 -20.75 15.85 -11.24
CA ARG A 675 -21.77 15.78 -12.30
C ARG A 675 -21.15 15.17 -13.55
#